data_AF-A0A292QQT2-F1
#
_entry.id   AF-A0A292QQT2-F1
#
_cell.length_a   1.000
_cell.length_b   1.000
_cell.length_c   1.000
_cell.angle_alpha   90.00
_cell.angle_beta   90.00
_cell.angle_gamma   90.00
#
_symmetry.space_group_name_H-M   'P 1'
#
loop_
_entity.id
_entity.type
_entity.pdbx_description
1 polymer ?
#
loop_
_entity_poly.entity_id
_entity_poly.type
_entity_poly.pdbx_seq_one_letter_code
_entity_poly.pdbx_strand_id
1 'polypeptide(L)'
;MKISSINSQIQLSKKQLTYKDSKQKLSHKNQQNGAYNPSFKSIGMSSVLDLSSFMMQWIESKGYLVSFLIQDGLGMTAPRVWTGFHRDKEITGEYNVQEGLEVLGREGITGPYIIGVAPAILALTGKFCKSTNTNTRLIKRLGANLKEMISKPEFDKSIKNDAQKFKNEFYKYNLSKIYKDTVPNDTKSEETINYLVAEFEKYNSKDKKASKEALNNIVEKINNKMVENSDSLYSINKVYVGTDSTKTAFSSGEVIRALKDFGEDAIANNSAASSIDASAVDNIKNNFAAKRLLTNIANIVVTLGGLSILPKLYAPSDVAPGAKTMAHLQHKDGNNNTKDASNPSFKGKGINTDGFFAKFGKLITKYTPEKLHELLEYTGYNFSKTTFALLATLGLLLPRGKRAWDRAQIDENGKRDMTEINEILLRDTVSSLSVVFAVPLLTKMMVRSYEDKLGFILTNRASDGKNAFRRAMDVINPYSDLEVLSVADLDAIYGNIDSKAKLLNFSKFVNSKGGDLEKIISKSENSNVMFNDKTFTLESIKNLSKAEKNKKIIELFERIDEADPHVKEGISKLMKGSGNIKHNKIAKMARGLNSLPGFISTVFISPVLLGILIPMLTYHNTRKANAKKMAEKQA
;
A
#
# COMPACT_ATOMS: atom_id res chain seq x y z
N MET A 1 34.11 80.06 8.58
CA MET A 1 32.90 80.87 8.33
C MET A 1 31.71 79.92 8.30
N LYS A 2 30.65 80.20 9.08
CA LYS A 2 29.44 79.36 9.24
C LYS A 2 28.93 78.80 7.91
N ILE A 3 28.64 77.51 7.82
CA ILE A 3 27.48 76.99 7.08
C ILE A 3 26.91 75.75 7.82
N SER A 4 25.61 75.81 8.04
CA SER A 4 24.71 74.89 8.74
C SER A 4 24.29 73.68 7.89
N SER A 5 24.05 72.51 8.51
CA SER A 5 22.70 71.99 8.79
C SER A 5 22.68 70.47 9.10
N ILE A 6 22.15 70.18 10.30
CA ILE A 6 21.35 69.05 10.80
C ILE A 6 21.45 67.70 10.08
N ASN A 7 21.98 66.69 10.79
CA ASN A 7 21.51 65.30 10.71
C ASN A 7 21.49 64.70 12.12
N SER A 8 20.35 64.16 12.55
CA SER A 8 20.03 63.75 13.91
C SER A 8 20.68 62.41 14.30
N GLN A 9 21.48 62.42 15.38
CA GLN A 9 22.02 61.24 16.04
C GLN A 9 21.18 60.85 17.28
N ILE A 10 20.74 59.59 17.27
CA ILE A 10 20.78 58.59 18.34
C ILE A 10 20.95 59.11 19.80
N GLN A 11 19.97 58.81 20.66
CA GLN A 11 20.23 58.61 22.10
C GLN A 11 19.49 57.37 22.63
N LEU A 12 20.28 56.45 23.19
CA LEU A 12 19.90 55.45 24.17
C LEU A 12 19.44 56.12 25.48
N SER A 13 18.46 55.54 26.18
CA SER A 13 18.43 55.57 27.65
C SER A 13 17.62 54.42 28.27
N LYS A 14 18.16 53.90 29.38
CA LYS A 14 17.70 52.81 30.26
C LYS A 14 16.56 53.25 31.18
N LYS A 15 15.69 52.32 31.58
CA LYS A 15 15.05 52.09 32.91
C LYS A 15 13.96 51.00 32.74
N GLN A 16 13.62 50.09 33.65
CA GLN A 16 13.82 49.98 35.10
C GLN A 16 13.51 48.54 35.56
N LEU A 17 14.28 48.04 36.51
CA LEU A 17 13.99 46.85 37.35
C LEU A 17 13.28 47.30 38.63
N THR A 18 12.41 46.44 39.17
CA THR A 18 11.99 46.50 40.58
C THR A 18 11.98 45.10 41.20
N TYR A 19 12.55 45.04 42.40
CA TYR A 19 12.76 43.87 43.26
C TYR A 19 11.92 44.06 44.53
N LYS A 20 11.43 42.98 45.15
CA LYS A 20 11.06 42.97 46.57
C LYS A 20 11.26 41.58 47.20
N ASP A 21 11.85 41.62 48.38
CA ASP A 21 12.44 40.55 49.20
C ASP A 21 11.50 39.45 49.70
N SER A 22 12.06 38.29 50.03
CA SER A 22 11.93 37.69 51.37
C SER A 22 12.89 36.52 51.61
N LYS A 23 13.26 36.39 52.89
CA LYS A 23 14.40 35.68 53.48
C LYS A 23 14.36 34.14 53.44
N GLN A 24 15.57 33.59 53.51
CA GLN A 24 15.99 32.22 53.80
C GLN A 24 15.20 31.49 54.91
N LYS A 25 14.92 30.20 54.67
CA LYS A 25 15.13 29.11 55.63
C LYS A 25 15.63 27.85 54.90
N LEU A 26 16.81 27.38 55.29
CA LEU A 26 17.38 26.07 54.99
C LEU A 26 16.51 24.97 55.61
N SER A 27 16.24 23.88 54.88
CA SER A 27 16.08 22.54 55.46
C SER A 27 16.54 21.47 54.44
N HIS A 28 17.13 20.41 54.96
CA HIS A 28 18.11 19.54 54.33
C HIS A 28 17.62 18.70 53.13
N LYS A 29 18.51 18.57 52.13
CA LYS A 29 18.48 17.53 51.09
C LYS A 29 18.71 16.15 51.73
N ASN A 30 17.78 15.23 51.53
CA ASN A 30 18.11 13.81 51.46
C ASN A 30 18.36 13.45 49.99
N GLN A 31 19.59 13.05 49.67
CA GLN A 31 19.95 12.40 48.43
C GLN A 31 19.36 10.97 48.43
N GLN A 32 18.50 10.67 47.46
CA GLN A 32 18.32 9.31 46.98
C GLN A 32 18.52 9.28 45.47
N ASN A 33 19.45 8.43 45.06
CA ASN A 33 19.86 8.17 43.69
C ASN A 33 18.66 7.69 42.84
N GLY A 34 18.21 8.53 41.92
CA GLY A 34 17.32 8.14 40.83
C GLY A 34 18.14 7.85 39.57
N ALA A 35 18.09 6.60 39.11
CA ALA A 35 18.60 6.21 37.81
C ALA A 35 18.01 7.11 36.70
N TYR A 36 18.89 7.68 35.89
CA TYR A 36 18.53 8.50 34.74
C TYR A 36 17.88 7.60 33.68
N ASN A 37 16.55 7.54 33.67
CA ASN A 37 15.80 7.15 32.48
C ASN A 37 15.56 8.42 31.65
N PRO A 38 16.19 8.59 30.47
CA PRO A 38 15.89 9.73 29.62
C PRO A 38 14.46 9.55 29.09
N SER A 39 13.51 10.24 29.71
CA SER A 39 12.18 10.41 29.15
C SER A 39 12.30 11.37 27.96
N PHE A 40 12.05 10.86 26.75
CA PHE A 40 11.71 11.72 25.62
C PHE A 40 10.48 12.53 26.03
N LYS A 41 10.64 13.84 26.22
CA LYS A 41 9.53 14.76 26.44
C LYS A 41 8.64 14.79 25.19
N SER A 42 7.62 13.92 25.21
CA SER A 42 6.22 14.22 24.90
C SER A 42 5.88 14.76 23.50
N ILE A 43 6.01 13.90 22.49
CA ILE A 43 4.89 13.76 21.52
C ILE A 43 4.03 12.64 22.11
N GLY A 44 2.85 12.97 22.64
CA GLY A 44 1.98 11.95 23.24
C GLY A 44 1.65 10.85 22.23
N MET A 45 1.48 9.60 22.68
CA MET A 45 1.13 8.47 21.80
C MET A 45 -0.10 8.78 20.93
N SER A 46 -1.06 9.55 21.45
CA SER A 46 -2.21 10.02 20.67
C SER A 46 -1.81 10.93 19.51
N SER A 47 -0.84 11.83 19.71
CA SER A 47 -0.31 12.71 18.65
C SER A 47 0.50 11.95 17.62
N VAL A 48 1.25 10.92 18.03
CA VAL A 48 1.97 10.02 17.10
C VAL A 48 0.98 9.19 16.28
N LEU A 49 -0.07 8.66 16.91
CA LEU A 49 -1.12 7.91 16.20
C LEU A 49 -1.93 8.79 15.26
N ASP A 50 -2.20 10.04 15.65
CA ASP A 50 -2.87 11.00 14.78
C ASP A 50 -2.01 11.39 13.59
N LEU A 51 -0.72 11.64 13.82
CA LEU A 51 0.25 11.92 12.75
C LEU A 51 0.44 10.71 11.84
N SER A 52 0.58 9.49 12.39
CA SER A 52 0.74 8.27 11.60
C SER A 52 -0.51 7.99 10.77
N SER A 53 -1.69 8.13 11.36
CA SER A 53 -2.98 7.98 10.68
C SER A 53 -3.14 9.01 9.58
N PHE A 54 -2.90 10.29 9.87
CA PHE A 54 -3.01 11.38 8.89
C PHE A 54 -1.99 11.22 7.76
N MET A 55 -0.71 11.00 8.06
CA MET A 55 0.33 10.86 7.06
C MET A 55 0.10 9.63 6.18
N MET A 56 -0.18 8.47 6.76
CA MET A 56 -0.38 7.25 5.98
C MET A 56 -1.67 7.30 5.16
N GLN A 57 -2.76 7.85 5.69
CA GLN A 57 -3.96 8.10 4.89
C GLN A 57 -3.72 9.12 3.78
N TRP A 58 -3.00 10.21 4.06
CA TRP A 58 -2.65 11.19 3.03
C TRP A 58 -1.83 10.53 1.93
N ILE A 59 -0.81 9.75 2.29
CA ILE A 59 0.03 8.92 1.42
C ILE A 59 -0.84 7.95 0.59
N GLU A 60 -1.69 7.15 1.21
CA GLU A 60 -2.56 6.16 0.55
C GLU A 60 -3.61 6.82 -0.37
N SER A 61 -4.18 7.95 0.04
CA SER A 61 -5.21 8.69 -0.70
C SER A 61 -4.68 9.28 -2.03
N LYS A 62 -3.36 9.45 -2.15
CA LYS A 62 -2.69 9.93 -3.37
C LYS A 62 -2.40 8.79 -4.35
N GLY A 63 -2.74 7.56 -3.99
CA GLY A 63 -2.51 6.36 -4.79
C GLY A 63 -1.13 5.75 -4.55
N TYR A 64 -1.03 4.45 -4.83
CA TYR A 64 0.14 3.62 -4.53
C TYR A 64 1.47 4.22 -5.03
N LEU A 65 1.48 4.78 -6.25
CA LEU A 65 2.68 5.38 -6.84
C LEU A 65 3.19 6.57 -6.01
N VAL A 66 2.31 7.49 -5.63
CA VAL A 66 2.69 8.66 -4.84
C VAL A 66 3.09 8.23 -3.42
N SER A 67 2.38 7.25 -2.84
CA SER A 67 2.75 6.72 -1.53
C SER A 67 4.14 6.13 -1.50
N PHE A 68 4.48 5.33 -2.51
CA PHE A 68 5.80 4.73 -2.61
C PHE A 68 6.88 5.80 -2.78
N LEU A 69 6.68 6.80 -3.66
CA LEU A 69 7.66 7.86 -3.89
C LEU A 69 8.00 8.64 -2.61
N ILE A 70 6.99 8.92 -1.79
CA ILE A 70 7.19 9.61 -0.50
C ILE A 70 7.95 8.71 0.47
N GLN A 71 7.54 7.43 0.56
CA GLN A 71 8.17 6.46 1.46
C GLN A 71 9.61 6.14 1.07
N ASP A 72 9.88 5.95 -0.21
CA ASP A 72 11.22 5.71 -0.75
C ASP A 72 12.10 6.96 -0.67
N GLY A 73 11.52 8.13 -0.97
CA GLY A 73 12.18 9.43 -0.86
C GLY A 73 12.70 9.73 0.54
N LEU A 74 11.81 9.65 1.55
CA LEU A 74 12.14 9.90 2.95
C LEU A 74 12.91 8.73 3.59
N GLY A 75 12.48 7.51 3.27
CA GLY A 75 12.95 6.27 3.89
C GLY A 75 14.34 5.83 3.45
N MET A 76 14.71 6.06 2.19
CA MET A 76 15.93 5.50 1.61
C MET A 76 16.72 6.52 0.79
N THR A 77 16.08 7.25 -0.13
CA THR A 77 16.78 8.15 -1.05
C THR A 77 17.50 9.28 -0.31
N ALA A 78 16.81 10.10 0.47
CA ALA A 78 17.43 11.24 1.15
C ALA A 78 18.54 10.84 2.15
N PRO A 79 18.35 9.83 3.02
CA PRO A 79 19.41 9.36 3.92
C PRO A 79 20.61 8.75 3.19
N ARG A 80 20.40 8.03 2.08
CA ARG A 80 21.50 7.49 1.26
C ARG A 80 22.28 8.57 0.56
N VAL A 81 21.60 9.59 0.04
CA VAL A 81 22.25 10.75 -0.56
C VAL A 81 23.10 11.47 0.48
N TRP A 82 22.56 11.67 1.69
CA TRP A 82 23.29 12.26 2.80
C TRP A 82 24.53 11.43 3.18
N THR A 83 24.41 10.11 3.33
CA THR A 83 25.58 9.24 3.61
C THR A 83 26.58 9.20 2.46
N GLY A 84 26.12 9.29 1.21
CA GLY A 84 26.97 9.43 0.04
C GLY A 84 27.83 10.69 0.10
N PHE A 85 27.24 11.84 0.40
CA PHE A 85 27.99 13.09 0.60
C PHE A 85 29.01 12.99 1.75
N HIS A 86 28.71 12.24 2.80
CA HIS A 86 29.59 12.08 3.97
C HIS A 86 30.60 10.92 3.82
N ARG A 87 30.62 10.21 2.68
CA ARG A 87 31.56 9.12 2.42
C ARG A 87 32.99 9.65 2.52
N ASP A 88 33.80 9.02 3.38
CA ASP A 88 35.23 9.30 3.59
C ASP A 88 35.57 10.76 3.99
N LYS A 89 34.57 11.57 4.39
CA LYS A 89 34.78 12.95 4.87
C LYS A 89 35.71 13.01 6.09
N GLU A 90 35.65 12.01 6.97
CA GLU A 90 36.51 11.90 8.15
C GLU A 90 38.00 11.73 7.81
N ILE A 91 38.30 11.24 6.61
CA ILE A 91 39.67 10.93 6.14
C ILE A 91 40.16 12.03 5.19
N THR A 92 39.29 12.48 4.30
CA THR A 92 39.61 13.44 3.23
C THR A 92 39.41 14.89 3.65
N GLY A 93 38.66 15.16 4.72
CA GLY A 93 38.28 16.51 5.18
C GLY A 93 37.16 17.17 4.35
N GLU A 94 36.85 16.65 3.16
CA GLU A 94 35.89 17.23 2.22
C GLU A 94 34.66 16.32 1.99
N TYR A 95 33.58 16.92 1.47
CA TYR A 95 32.38 16.17 1.09
C TYR A 95 32.57 15.42 -0.23
N ASN A 96 32.13 14.17 -0.29
CA ASN A 96 32.16 13.38 -1.53
C ASN A 96 30.95 13.74 -2.42
N VAL A 97 31.05 14.88 -3.11
CA VAL A 97 29.99 15.42 -3.97
C VAL A 97 29.62 14.45 -5.10
N GLN A 98 30.61 13.73 -5.63
CA GLN A 98 30.36 12.73 -6.67
C GLN A 98 29.52 11.57 -6.15
N GLU A 99 29.89 10.93 -5.04
CA GLU A 99 29.08 9.83 -4.48
C GLU A 99 27.67 10.33 -4.14
N GLY A 100 27.55 11.51 -3.52
CA GLY A 100 26.23 12.09 -3.20
C GLY A 100 25.33 12.28 -4.44
N LEU A 101 25.88 12.78 -5.56
CA LEU A 101 25.15 12.95 -6.82
C LEU A 101 24.88 11.63 -7.56
N GLU A 102 25.84 10.70 -7.58
CA GLU A 102 25.65 9.35 -8.15
C GLU A 102 24.56 8.60 -7.38
N VAL A 103 24.53 8.71 -6.04
CA VAL A 103 23.47 8.15 -5.19
C VAL A 103 22.14 8.85 -5.45
N LEU A 104 22.12 10.18 -5.58
CA LEU A 104 20.88 10.93 -5.85
C LEU A 104 20.25 10.51 -7.18
N GLY A 105 21.04 10.43 -8.24
CA GLY A 105 20.57 9.96 -9.53
C GLY A 105 20.17 8.49 -9.49
N ARG A 106 20.91 7.65 -8.76
CA ARG A 106 20.59 6.22 -8.62
C ARG A 106 19.26 6.01 -7.90
N GLU A 107 19.12 6.51 -6.69
CA GLU A 107 17.94 6.28 -5.85
C GLU A 107 16.74 7.12 -6.37
N GLY A 108 16.98 8.39 -6.71
CA GLY A 108 15.96 9.34 -7.15
C GLY A 108 15.39 9.09 -8.56
N ILE A 109 15.99 8.23 -9.39
CA ILE A 109 15.45 7.88 -10.72
C ILE A 109 14.97 6.43 -10.76
N THR A 110 15.69 5.50 -10.13
CA THR A 110 15.37 4.06 -10.21
C THR A 110 14.02 3.73 -9.54
N GLY A 111 13.76 4.24 -8.33
CA GLY A 111 12.51 4.01 -7.60
C GLY A 111 11.29 4.51 -8.38
N PRO A 112 11.26 5.78 -8.81
CA PRO A 112 10.20 6.31 -9.68
C PRO A 112 10.04 5.55 -10.99
N TYR A 113 11.15 5.11 -11.61
CA TYR A 113 11.10 4.37 -12.85
C TYR A 113 10.41 3.01 -12.69
N ILE A 114 10.83 2.18 -11.72
CA ILE A 114 10.21 0.87 -11.46
C ILE A 114 8.70 1.03 -11.27
N ILE A 115 8.28 2.00 -10.46
CA ILE A 115 6.88 2.16 -10.06
C ILE A 115 6.05 2.86 -11.16
N GLY A 116 6.66 3.71 -11.98
CA GLY A 116 5.98 4.47 -13.02
C GLY A 116 5.76 3.71 -14.33
N VAL A 117 6.60 2.72 -14.65
CA VAL A 117 6.50 1.96 -15.91
C VAL A 117 5.18 1.19 -16.01
N ALA A 118 4.79 0.46 -14.97
CA ALA A 118 3.56 -0.33 -15.00
C ALA A 118 2.30 0.55 -15.20
N PRO A 119 2.07 1.63 -14.45
CA PRO A 119 0.99 2.58 -14.73
C PRO A 119 1.02 3.15 -16.14
N ALA A 120 2.20 3.51 -16.65
CA ALA A 120 2.32 4.07 -18.00
C ALA A 120 1.92 3.05 -19.08
N ILE A 121 2.42 1.82 -18.99
CA ILE A 121 2.09 0.76 -19.95
C ILE A 121 0.62 0.33 -19.81
N LEU A 122 0.06 0.30 -18.60
CA LEU A 122 -1.36 0.03 -18.40
C LEU A 122 -2.24 1.14 -18.97
N ALA A 123 -1.87 2.40 -18.76
CA ALA A 123 -2.55 3.52 -19.39
C ALA A 123 -2.45 3.47 -20.93
N LEU A 124 -1.30 3.05 -21.48
CA LEU A 124 -1.11 2.89 -22.93
C LEU A 124 -1.91 1.71 -23.49
N THR A 125 -1.82 0.53 -22.89
CA THR A 125 -2.54 -0.67 -23.35
C THR A 125 -4.05 -0.54 -23.15
N GLY A 126 -4.48 0.11 -22.07
CA GLY A 126 -5.88 0.43 -21.79
C GLY A 126 -6.53 1.35 -22.82
N LYS A 127 -5.76 2.12 -23.61
CA LYS A 127 -6.31 2.85 -24.78
C LYS A 127 -6.76 1.92 -25.90
N PHE A 128 -6.18 0.72 -26.00
CA PHE A 128 -6.48 -0.25 -27.05
C PHE A 128 -7.41 -1.39 -26.58
N CYS A 129 -7.34 -1.75 -25.30
CA CYS A 129 -8.15 -2.80 -24.68
C CYS A 129 -8.20 -2.53 -23.18
N LYS A 130 -9.29 -1.95 -22.68
CA LYS A 130 -9.44 -1.57 -21.27
C LYS A 130 -9.32 -2.77 -20.32
N SER A 131 -9.72 -3.96 -20.77
CA SER A 131 -9.60 -5.22 -20.05
C SER A 131 -8.15 -5.60 -19.74
N THR A 132 -7.14 -5.01 -20.38
CA THR A 132 -5.74 -5.19 -19.96
C THR A 132 -5.44 -4.58 -18.60
N ASN A 133 -6.30 -3.71 -18.06
CA ASN A 133 -6.22 -3.20 -16.69
C ASN A 133 -6.85 -4.14 -15.66
N THR A 134 -7.56 -5.18 -16.11
CA THR A 134 -8.23 -6.16 -15.25
C THR A 134 -7.34 -7.37 -15.01
N ASN A 135 -7.31 -7.88 -13.77
CA ASN A 135 -6.61 -9.13 -13.45
C ASN A 135 -7.24 -10.32 -14.21
N THR A 136 -6.40 -11.23 -14.68
CA THR A 136 -6.75 -12.43 -15.45
C THR A 136 -7.79 -13.30 -14.76
N ARG A 137 -7.75 -13.41 -13.43
CA ARG A 137 -8.74 -14.13 -12.61
C ARG A 137 -10.13 -13.51 -12.70
N LEU A 138 -10.22 -12.18 -12.73
CA LEU A 138 -11.48 -11.46 -12.94
C LEU A 138 -11.94 -11.57 -14.39
N ILE A 139 -11.03 -11.44 -15.38
CA ILE A 139 -11.35 -11.67 -16.80
C ILE A 139 -11.98 -13.06 -17.00
N LYS A 140 -11.37 -14.11 -16.40
CA LYS A 140 -11.88 -15.48 -16.49
C LYS A 140 -13.30 -15.61 -15.92
N ARG A 141 -13.55 -14.99 -14.77
CA ARG A 141 -14.85 -15.06 -14.06
C ARG A 141 -15.93 -14.22 -14.74
N LEU A 142 -15.61 -13.01 -15.19
CA LEU A 142 -16.53 -12.16 -15.95
C LEU A 142 -16.88 -12.80 -17.31
N GLY A 143 -15.92 -13.46 -17.96
CA GLY A 143 -16.16 -14.27 -19.14
C GLY A 143 -17.08 -15.46 -18.85
N ALA A 144 -16.88 -16.17 -17.74
CA ALA A 144 -17.79 -17.25 -17.33
C ALA A 144 -19.21 -16.73 -17.05
N ASN A 145 -19.34 -15.60 -16.36
CA ASN A 145 -20.63 -14.95 -16.10
C ASN A 145 -21.32 -14.51 -17.41
N LEU A 146 -20.58 -13.95 -18.37
CA LEU A 146 -21.13 -13.61 -19.69
C LEU A 146 -21.65 -14.86 -20.41
N LYS A 147 -20.87 -15.95 -20.37
CA LYS A 147 -21.24 -17.24 -20.98
C LYS A 147 -22.51 -17.81 -20.34
N GLU A 148 -22.58 -17.77 -19.01
CA GLU A 148 -23.75 -18.22 -18.25
C GLU A 148 -24.98 -17.38 -18.60
N MET A 149 -24.86 -16.04 -18.59
CA MET A 149 -25.95 -15.12 -18.92
C MET A 149 -26.56 -15.41 -20.29
N ILE A 150 -25.75 -15.51 -21.34
CA ILE A 150 -26.26 -15.73 -22.71
C ILE A 150 -26.77 -17.15 -22.95
N SER A 151 -26.43 -18.09 -22.06
CA SER A 151 -26.88 -19.49 -22.13
C SER A 151 -28.19 -19.71 -21.38
N LYS A 152 -28.68 -18.74 -20.61
CA LYS A 152 -29.97 -18.84 -19.93
C LYS A 152 -31.13 -18.83 -20.93
N PRO A 153 -32.16 -19.67 -20.75
CA PRO A 153 -33.35 -19.65 -21.62
C PRO A 153 -34.06 -18.28 -21.64
N GLU A 154 -34.02 -17.55 -20.52
CA GLU A 154 -34.64 -16.24 -20.32
C GLU A 154 -33.89 -15.09 -21.00
N PHE A 155 -32.70 -15.33 -21.55
CA PHE A 155 -31.90 -14.29 -22.18
C PHE A 155 -32.53 -13.85 -23.52
N ASP A 156 -32.92 -12.59 -23.61
CA ASP A 156 -33.45 -12.00 -24.84
C ASP A 156 -32.34 -11.89 -25.90
N LYS A 157 -32.37 -12.79 -26.88
CA LYS A 157 -31.39 -12.80 -27.98
C LYS A 157 -31.46 -11.54 -28.85
N SER A 158 -32.59 -10.81 -28.87
CA SER A 158 -32.76 -9.62 -29.72
C SER A 158 -31.85 -8.47 -29.30
N ILE A 159 -31.49 -8.39 -28.01
CA ILE A 159 -30.64 -7.30 -27.49
C ILE A 159 -29.20 -7.37 -28.04
N LYS A 160 -28.76 -8.53 -28.55
CA LYS A 160 -27.40 -8.69 -29.13
C LYS A 160 -27.15 -7.74 -30.31
N ASN A 161 -28.19 -7.31 -31.00
CA ASN A 161 -28.09 -6.35 -32.11
C ASN A 161 -27.93 -4.91 -31.63
N ASP A 162 -28.16 -4.63 -30.34
CA ASP A 162 -27.95 -3.33 -29.71
C ASP A 162 -26.86 -3.47 -28.63
N ALA A 163 -25.62 -3.13 -29.00
CA ALA A 163 -24.46 -3.28 -28.12
C ALA A 163 -24.64 -2.52 -26.79
N GLN A 164 -25.42 -1.43 -26.76
CA GLN A 164 -25.67 -0.69 -25.53
C GLN A 164 -26.66 -1.41 -24.63
N LYS A 165 -27.76 -1.93 -25.18
CA LYS A 165 -28.73 -2.76 -24.41
C LYS A 165 -28.09 -4.05 -23.92
N PHE A 166 -27.34 -4.75 -24.77
CA PHE A 166 -26.64 -5.97 -24.37
C PHE A 166 -25.64 -5.72 -23.24
N LYS A 167 -24.87 -4.63 -23.33
CA LYS A 167 -23.93 -4.23 -22.29
C LYS A 167 -24.62 -3.88 -20.97
N ASN A 168 -25.73 -3.15 -21.03
CA ASN A 168 -26.50 -2.82 -19.83
C ASN A 168 -27.08 -4.07 -19.16
N GLU A 169 -27.58 -5.03 -19.94
CA GLU A 169 -28.05 -6.31 -19.41
C GLU A 169 -26.91 -7.12 -18.77
N PHE A 170 -25.72 -7.12 -19.40
CA PHE A 170 -24.52 -7.72 -18.82
C PHE A 170 -24.15 -7.09 -17.46
N TYR A 171 -24.21 -5.76 -17.33
CA TYR A 171 -23.94 -5.09 -16.06
C TYR A 171 -24.98 -5.44 -15.01
N LYS A 172 -26.26 -5.38 -15.35
CA LYS A 172 -27.36 -5.73 -14.44
C LYS A 172 -27.24 -7.16 -13.93
N TYR A 173 -27.01 -8.12 -14.83
CA TYR A 173 -26.82 -9.53 -14.47
C TYR A 173 -25.65 -9.72 -13.50
N ASN A 174 -24.48 -9.12 -13.80
CA ASN A 174 -23.31 -9.27 -12.94
C ASN A 174 -23.48 -8.57 -11.59
N LEU A 175 -24.02 -7.35 -11.55
CA LEU A 175 -24.27 -6.64 -10.29
C LEU A 175 -25.24 -7.43 -9.40
N SER A 176 -26.31 -7.99 -9.98
CA SER A 176 -27.26 -8.85 -9.27
C SER A 176 -26.58 -10.10 -8.72
N LYS A 177 -25.84 -10.84 -9.56
CA LYS A 177 -25.15 -12.07 -9.18
C LYS A 177 -24.10 -11.82 -8.10
N ILE A 178 -23.20 -10.86 -8.32
CA ILE A 178 -22.14 -10.49 -7.38
C ILE A 178 -22.73 -10.06 -6.04
N TYR A 179 -23.79 -9.25 -6.05
CA TYR A 179 -24.43 -8.80 -4.82
C TYR A 179 -25.04 -9.97 -4.04
N LYS A 180 -25.83 -10.83 -4.69
CA LYS A 180 -26.46 -12.00 -4.05
C LYS A 180 -25.43 -13.00 -3.52
N ASP A 181 -24.34 -13.22 -4.26
CA ASP A 181 -23.24 -14.08 -3.80
C ASP A 181 -22.46 -13.47 -2.62
N THR A 182 -22.47 -12.14 -2.48
CA THR A 182 -21.74 -11.42 -1.42
C THR A 182 -22.59 -11.19 -0.18
N VAL A 183 -23.88 -10.93 -0.35
CA VAL A 183 -24.83 -10.64 0.74
C VAL A 183 -26.06 -11.56 0.60
N PRO A 184 -25.88 -12.89 0.77
CA PRO A 184 -26.95 -13.86 0.52
C PRO A 184 -28.15 -13.70 1.47
N ASN A 185 -27.95 -13.06 2.62
CA ASN A 185 -28.97 -12.89 3.66
C ASN A 185 -29.78 -11.58 3.54
N ASP A 186 -29.53 -10.70 2.54
CA ASP A 186 -30.34 -9.47 2.39
C ASP A 186 -31.72 -9.78 1.80
N THR A 187 -32.74 -9.73 2.65
CA THR A 187 -34.14 -9.95 2.27
C THR A 187 -34.69 -8.88 1.32
N LYS A 188 -34.05 -7.71 1.24
CA LYS A 188 -34.41 -6.61 0.32
C LYS A 188 -33.37 -6.45 -0.81
N SER A 189 -32.75 -7.55 -1.22
CA SER A 189 -31.66 -7.52 -2.20
C SER A 189 -32.02 -6.84 -3.52
N GLU A 190 -33.25 -6.98 -4.02
CA GLU A 190 -33.69 -6.36 -5.28
C GLU A 190 -33.69 -4.82 -5.23
N GLU A 191 -34.09 -4.20 -4.11
CA GLU A 191 -34.02 -2.75 -3.93
C GLU A 191 -32.57 -2.27 -3.98
N THR A 192 -31.68 -2.99 -3.30
CA THR A 192 -30.25 -2.69 -3.32
C THR A 192 -29.68 -2.85 -4.72
N ILE A 193 -29.99 -3.94 -5.42
CA ILE A 193 -29.50 -4.20 -6.78
C ILE A 193 -29.95 -3.09 -7.73
N ASN A 194 -31.20 -2.65 -7.66
CA ASN A 194 -31.70 -1.54 -8.49
C ASN A 194 -30.92 -0.24 -8.23
N TYR A 195 -30.63 0.07 -6.96
CA TYR A 195 -29.76 1.20 -6.60
C TYR A 195 -28.35 1.05 -7.18
N LEU A 196 -27.75 -0.15 -7.07
CA LEU A 196 -26.40 -0.41 -7.58
C LEU A 196 -26.33 -0.27 -9.10
N VAL A 197 -27.37 -0.72 -9.82
CA VAL A 197 -27.46 -0.56 -11.28
C VAL A 197 -27.54 0.92 -11.66
N ALA A 198 -28.40 1.70 -10.99
CA ALA A 198 -28.54 3.13 -11.26
C ALA A 198 -27.25 3.92 -10.98
N GLU A 199 -26.55 3.63 -9.87
CA GLU A 199 -25.25 4.22 -9.59
C GLU A 199 -24.18 3.73 -10.59
N PHE A 200 -24.24 2.48 -11.04
CA PHE A 200 -23.30 1.97 -12.03
C PHE A 200 -23.43 2.68 -13.38
N GLU A 201 -24.63 3.08 -13.78
CA GLU A 201 -24.83 3.92 -14.97
C GLU A 201 -24.13 5.28 -14.85
N LYS A 202 -24.22 5.92 -13.66
CA LYS A 202 -23.47 7.15 -13.36
C LYS A 202 -21.96 6.90 -13.35
N TYR A 203 -21.51 5.78 -12.79
CA TYR A 203 -20.11 5.35 -12.80
C TYR A 203 -19.58 5.15 -14.22
N ASN A 204 -20.41 4.62 -15.11
CA ASN A 204 -20.09 4.38 -16.51
C ASN A 204 -20.10 5.66 -17.37
N SER A 205 -20.54 6.79 -16.82
CA SER A 205 -20.55 8.07 -17.52
C SER A 205 -19.13 8.62 -17.79
N LYS A 206 -19.04 9.63 -18.66
CA LYS A 206 -17.78 10.32 -18.98
C LYS A 206 -17.37 11.35 -17.92
N ASP A 207 -18.26 11.74 -17.00
CA ASP A 207 -17.96 12.69 -15.93
C ASP A 207 -17.09 12.00 -14.86
N LYS A 208 -15.83 12.43 -14.76
CA LYS A 208 -14.86 11.85 -13.82
C LYS A 208 -15.25 12.05 -12.35
N LYS A 209 -15.88 13.18 -12.01
CA LYS A 209 -16.25 13.48 -10.62
C LYS A 209 -17.46 12.65 -10.23
N ALA A 210 -18.52 12.70 -11.04
CA ALA A 210 -19.72 11.89 -10.83
C ALA A 210 -19.41 10.40 -10.85
N SER A 211 -18.52 9.95 -11.75
CA SER A 211 -18.07 8.56 -11.80
C SER A 211 -17.36 8.14 -10.51
N LYS A 212 -16.45 8.97 -9.99
CA LYS A 212 -15.75 8.68 -8.73
C LYS A 212 -16.72 8.62 -7.54
N GLU A 213 -17.67 9.55 -7.47
CA GLU A 213 -18.70 9.57 -6.43
C GLU A 213 -19.60 8.33 -6.51
N ALA A 214 -20.07 7.97 -7.71
CA ALA A 214 -20.88 6.78 -7.93
C ALA A 214 -20.16 5.48 -7.56
N LEU A 215 -18.86 5.35 -7.89
CA LEU A 215 -18.07 4.21 -7.45
C LEU A 215 -18.04 4.09 -5.92
N ASN A 216 -17.84 5.22 -5.23
CA ASN A 216 -17.84 5.25 -3.77
C ASN A 216 -19.21 4.87 -3.20
N ASN A 217 -20.29 5.39 -3.78
CA ASN A 217 -21.67 5.06 -3.38
C ASN A 217 -21.98 3.56 -3.52
N ILE A 218 -21.57 2.95 -4.64
CA ILE A 218 -21.72 1.51 -4.89
C ILE A 218 -20.99 0.71 -3.81
N VAL A 219 -19.70 1.01 -3.59
CA VAL A 219 -18.87 0.32 -2.59
C VAL A 219 -19.46 0.51 -1.19
N GLU A 220 -19.82 1.74 -0.81
CA GLU A 220 -20.41 2.03 0.49
C GLU A 220 -21.74 1.30 0.71
N LYS A 221 -22.61 1.26 -0.30
CA LYS A 221 -23.90 0.56 -0.20
C LYS A 221 -23.72 -0.94 0.02
N ILE A 222 -22.81 -1.58 -0.73
CA ILE A 222 -22.50 -3.00 -0.55
C ILE A 222 -21.91 -3.24 0.83
N ASN A 223 -20.90 -2.47 1.23
CA ASN A 223 -20.24 -2.59 2.52
C ASN A 223 -21.24 -2.45 3.68
N ASN A 224 -22.15 -1.46 3.61
CA ASN A 224 -23.22 -1.27 4.60
C ASN A 224 -24.10 -2.50 4.73
N LYS A 225 -24.51 -3.07 3.60
CA LYS A 225 -25.34 -4.28 3.58
C LYS A 225 -24.61 -5.51 4.09
N MET A 226 -23.30 -5.62 3.86
CA MET A 226 -22.48 -6.67 4.46
C MET A 226 -22.40 -6.53 5.98
N VAL A 227 -22.19 -5.32 6.52
CA VAL A 227 -22.18 -5.09 7.97
C VAL A 227 -23.53 -5.43 8.61
N GLU A 228 -24.64 -5.16 7.90
CA GLU A 228 -26.00 -5.48 8.36
C GLU A 228 -26.32 -6.98 8.33
N ASN A 229 -25.75 -7.75 7.40
CA ASN A 229 -26.24 -9.11 7.08
C ASN A 229 -25.17 -10.23 7.15
N SER A 230 -23.92 -9.91 7.51
CA SER A 230 -22.82 -10.88 7.57
C SER A 230 -22.37 -11.17 9.00
N ASP A 231 -22.09 -12.44 9.29
CA ASP A 231 -21.47 -12.91 10.54
C ASP A 231 -19.95 -12.67 10.58
N SER A 232 -19.33 -12.38 9.43
CA SER A 232 -17.90 -12.13 9.30
C SER A 232 -17.63 -10.80 8.62
N LEU A 233 -16.88 -9.92 9.29
CA LEU A 233 -16.59 -8.59 8.82
C LEU A 233 -15.26 -8.48 8.05
N TYR A 234 -14.50 -9.57 7.93
CA TYR A 234 -13.22 -9.58 7.18
C TYR A 234 -13.35 -9.41 5.67
N SER A 235 -14.55 -9.59 5.14
CA SER A 235 -14.82 -9.46 3.71
C SER A 235 -15.62 -8.20 3.37
N ILE A 236 -15.89 -7.27 4.30
CA ILE A 236 -16.82 -6.15 4.03
C ILE A 236 -16.43 -5.34 2.79
N ASN A 237 -15.15 -5.14 2.52
CA ASN A 237 -14.68 -4.39 1.34
C ASN A 237 -14.33 -5.31 0.14
N LYS A 238 -14.84 -6.54 0.15
CA LYS A 238 -14.61 -7.54 -0.89
C LYS A 238 -15.94 -8.13 -1.36
N VAL A 239 -16.06 -8.32 -2.67
CA VAL A 239 -17.22 -8.99 -3.28
C VAL A 239 -16.79 -10.32 -3.88
N TYR A 240 -17.69 -11.28 -3.83
CA TYR A 240 -17.48 -12.61 -4.40
C TYR A 240 -17.84 -12.61 -5.88
N VAL A 241 -16.92 -13.13 -6.69
CA VAL A 241 -17.10 -13.26 -8.14
C VAL A 241 -16.75 -14.69 -8.56
N GLY A 242 -17.56 -15.28 -9.43
CA GLY A 242 -17.36 -16.61 -10.00
C GLY A 242 -18.57 -17.51 -9.82
N THR A 243 -18.41 -18.78 -10.20
CA THR A 243 -19.37 -19.85 -9.96
C THR A 243 -18.98 -20.62 -8.70
N ASP A 244 -19.83 -21.47 -8.13
CA ASP A 244 -19.59 -22.07 -6.80
C ASP A 244 -18.23 -22.76 -6.63
N SER A 245 -17.67 -23.40 -7.68
CA SER A 245 -16.35 -24.02 -7.66
C SER A 245 -15.17 -23.06 -7.87
N THR A 246 -15.41 -21.84 -8.35
CA THR A 246 -14.40 -20.82 -8.66
C THR A 246 -14.61 -19.49 -7.93
N LYS A 247 -15.62 -19.43 -7.05
CA LYS A 247 -16.05 -18.25 -6.31
C LYS A 247 -14.88 -17.74 -5.47
N THR A 248 -14.55 -16.47 -5.62
CA THR A 248 -13.45 -15.85 -4.87
C THR A 248 -13.74 -14.39 -4.57
N ALA A 249 -13.27 -13.93 -3.42
CA ALA A 249 -13.39 -12.55 -2.98
C ALA A 249 -12.33 -11.65 -3.64
N PHE A 250 -12.76 -10.51 -4.17
CA PHE A 250 -11.91 -9.45 -4.75
C PHE A 250 -12.34 -8.10 -4.18
N SER A 251 -11.47 -7.09 -4.23
CA SER A 251 -11.85 -5.75 -3.75
C SER A 251 -13.07 -5.22 -4.53
N SER A 252 -14.07 -4.68 -3.83
CA SER A 252 -15.29 -4.16 -4.44
C SER A 252 -14.99 -3.16 -5.56
N GLY A 253 -14.08 -2.20 -5.31
CA GLY A 253 -13.70 -1.20 -6.31
C GLY A 253 -12.94 -1.76 -7.51
N GLU A 254 -12.18 -2.84 -7.35
CA GLU A 254 -11.52 -3.54 -8.46
C GLU A 254 -12.56 -4.24 -9.34
N VAL A 255 -13.54 -4.92 -8.74
CA VAL A 255 -14.59 -5.65 -9.47
C VAL A 255 -15.49 -4.70 -10.26
N ILE A 256 -15.89 -3.57 -9.69
CA ILE A 256 -16.74 -2.59 -10.37
C ILE A 256 -16.01 -1.98 -11.59
N ARG A 257 -14.71 -1.67 -11.48
CA ARG A 257 -13.87 -1.24 -12.62
C ARG A 257 -13.74 -2.34 -13.67
N ALA A 258 -13.41 -3.56 -13.23
CA ALA A 258 -13.25 -4.71 -14.11
C ALA A 258 -14.53 -5.03 -14.88
N LEU A 259 -15.69 -4.93 -14.23
CA LEU A 259 -16.99 -5.12 -14.86
C LEU A 259 -17.20 -4.12 -15.99
N LYS A 260 -16.92 -2.83 -15.74
CA LYS A 260 -17.00 -1.77 -16.75
C LYS A 260 -16.07 -2.06 -17.92
N ASP A 261 -14.77 -2.22 -17.65
CA ASP A 261 -13.73 -2.42 -18.66
C ASP A 261 -14.00 -3.66 -19.52
N PHE A 262 -14.42 -4.76 -18.88
CA PHE A 262 -14.77 -6.00 -19.58
C PHE A 262 -15.99 -5.81 -20.47
N GLY A 263 -17.08 -5.21 -19.97
CA GLY A 263 -18.29 -5.00 -20.77
C GLY A 263 -18.08 -4.01 -21.92
N GLU A 264 -17.23 -2.99 -21.72
CA GLU A 264 -16.86 -2.08 -22.79
C GLU A 264 -16.09 -2.80 -23.90
N ASP A 265 -15.12 -3.65 -23.58
CA ASP A 265 -14.34 -4.34 -24.61
C ASP A 265 -15.06 -5.55 -25.22
N ALA A 266 -15.72 -6.36 -24.40
CA ALA A 266 -16.38 -7.60 -24.84
C ALA A 266 -17.61 -7.34 -25.69
N ILE A 267 -18.31 -6.23 -25.42
CA ILE A 267 -19.62 -5.91 -26.02
C ILE A 267 -19.55 -4.62 -26.81
N ALA A 268 -19.29 -3.45 -26.20
CA ALA A 268 -19.41 -2.17 -26.90
C ALA A 268 -18.34 -1.95 -27.99
N ASN A 269 -17.10 -2.35 -27.75
CA ASN A 269 -15.99 -2.23 -28.69
C ASN A 269 -15.83 -3.48 -29.57
N ASN A 270 -16.71 -4.46 -29.43
CA ASN A 270 -16.68 -5.68 -30.21
C ASN A 270 -17.63 -5.58 -31.41
N SER A 271 -17.07 -5.40 -32.60
CA SER A 271 -17.84 -5.34 -33.84
C SER A 271 -18.64 -6.61 -34.14
N ALA A 272 -18.31 -7.73 -33.49
CA ALA A 272 -19.00 -9.01 -33.60
C ALA A 272 -19.95 -9.29 -32.42
N ALA A 273 -20.34 -8.26 -31.65
CA ALA A 273 -21.20 -8.42 -30.46
C ALA A 273 -22.52 -9.15 -30.74
N SER A 274 -23.12 -8.93 -31.92
CA SER A 274 -24.36 -9.60 -32.34
C SER A 274 -24.23 -11.12 -32.49
N SER A 275 -23.00 -11.60 -32.76
CA SER A 275 -22.68 -13.02 -32.94
C SER A 275 -22.12 -13.71 -31.70
N ILE A 276 -22.11 -13.04 -30.53
CA ILE A 276 -21.55 -13.62 -29.31
C ILE A 276 -22.36 -14.85 -28.90
N ASP A 277 -21.75 -16.03 -29.01
CA ASP A 277 -22.22 -17.30 -28.49
C ASP A 277 -21.27 -17.84 -27.40
N ALA A 278 -21.56 -19.04 -26.88
CA ALA A 278 -20.76 -19.68 -25.85
C ALA A 278 -19.28 -19.87 -26.23
N SER A 279 -18.98 -20.10 -27.51
CA SER A 279 -17.61 -20.28 -28.03
C SER A 279 -16.91 -18.93 -28.19
N ALA A 280 -17.61 -17.93 -28.72
CA ALA A 280 -17.14 -16.56 -28.86
C ALA A 280 -16.76 -15.95 -27.49
N VAL A 281 -17.54 -16.23 -26.44
CA VAL A 281 -17.20 -15.79 -25.08
C VAL A 281 -15.89 -16.41 -24.59
N ASP A 282 -15.66 -17.71 -24.86
CA ASP A 282 -14.39 -18.35 -24.51
C ASP A 282 -13.22 -17.73 -25.26
N ASN A 283 -13.39 -17.38 -26.54
CA ASN A 283 -12.38 -16.68 -27.33
C ASN A 283 -12.12 -15.25 -26.82
N ILE A 284 -13.16 -14.49 -26.48
CA ILE A 284 -13.04 -13.14 -25.88
C ILE A 284 -12.24 -13.21 -24.59
N LYS A 285 -12.66 -14.10 -23.67
CA LYS A 285 -11.98 -14.35 -22.39
C LYS A 285 -10.50 -14.70 -22.58
N ASN A 286 -10.21 -15.64 -23.49
CA ASN A 286 -8.83 -16.08 -23.75
C ASN A 286 -7.99 -14.96 -24.37
N ASN A 287 -8.55 -14.16 -25.29
CA ASN A 287 -7.87 -13.04 -25.91
C ASN A 287 -7.53 -11.95 -24.89
N PHE A 288 -8.47 -11.59 -24.01
CA PHE A 288 -8.21 -10.60 -22.96
C PHE A 288 -7.17 -11.09 -21.95
N ALA A 289 -7.24 -12.36 -21.54
CA ALA A 289 -6.22 -12.98 -20.70
C ALA A 289 -4.82 -12.98 -21.37
N ALA A 290 -4.75 -13.28 -22.67
CA ALA A 290 -3.50 -13.23 -23.42
C ALA A 290 -2.93 -11.81 -23.51
N LYS A 291 -3.76 -10.81 -23.85
CA LYS A 291 -3.35 -9.40 -23.87
C LYS A 291 -2.89 -8.92 -22.50
N ARG A 292 -3.56 -9.34 -21.43
CA ARG A 292 -3.14 -9.06 -20.05
C ARG A 292 -1.78 -9.64 -19.74
N LEU A 293 -1.54 -10.92 -20.05
CA LEU A 293 -0.23 -11.54 -19.85
C LEU A 293 0.87 -10.84 -20.64
N LEU A 294 0.62 -10.52 -21.91
CA LEU A 294 1.58 -9.80 -22.75
C LEU A 294 1.87 -8.40 -22.22
N THR A 295 0.87 -7.74 -21.64
CA THR A 295 1.05 -6.46 -20.96
C THR A 295 1.95 -6.62 -19.74
N ASN A 296 1.79 -7.69 -18.96
CA ASN A 296 2.67 -7.99 -17.81
C ASN A 296 4.10 -8.31 -18.26
N ILE A 297 4.28 -9.09 -19.34
CA ILE A 297 5.59 -9.38 -19.92
C ILE A 297 6.23 -8.08 -20.44
N ALA A 298 5.48 -7.25 -21.17
CA ALA A 298 5.95 -5.96 -21.66
C ALA A 298 6.36 -5.04 -20.51
N ASN A 299 5.59 -5.01 -19.41
CA ASN A 299 5.96 -4.29 -18.18
C ASN A 299 7.33 -4.74 -17.68
N ILE A 300 7.55 -6.05 -17.54
CA ILE A 300 8.82 -6.60 -17.07
C ILE A 300 9.94 -6.24 -18.04
N VAL A 301 9.76 -6.44 -19.34
CA VAL A 301 10.78 -6.17 -20.36
C VAL A 301 11.15 -4.68 -20.42
N VAL A 302 10.17 -3.78 -20.44
CA VAL A 302 10.43 -2.32 -20.45
C VAL A 302 11.07 -1.88 -19.13
N THR A 303 10.64 -2.44 -18.01
CA THR A 303 11.27 -2.16 -16.71
C THR A 303 12.73 -2.59 -16.73
N LEU A 304 13.02 -3.84 -17.09
CA LEU A 304 14.39 -4.37 -17.17
C LEU A 304 15.24 -3.60 -18.21
N GLY A 305 14.67 -3.28 -19.37
CA GLY A 305 15.34 -2.53 -20.43
C GLY A 305 15.74 -1.13 -19.98
N GLY A 306 14.83 -0.37 -19.34
CA GLY A 306 15.21 0.93 -18.80
C GLY A 306 16.19 0.83 -17.65
N LEU A 307 15.99 -0.11 -16.71
CA LEU A 307 16.95 -0.37 -15.62
C LEU A 307 18.35 -0.72 -16.14
N SER A 308 18.47 -1.34 -17.32
CA SER A 308 19.77 -1.60 -17.97
C SER A 308 20.49 -0.34 -18.46
N ILE A 309 19.75 0.74 -18.75
CA ILE A 309 20.27 2.00 -19.28
C ILE A 309 20.50 3.03 -18.17
N LEU A 310 19.65 3.05 -17.13
CA LEU A 310 19.69 4.05 -16.06
C LEU A 310 21.07 4.23 -15.41
N PRO A 311 21.88 3.19 -15.12
CA PRO A 311 23.22 3.37 -14.56
C PRO A 311 24.13 4.28 -15.37
N LYS A 312 23.97 4.32 -16.70
CA LYS A 312 24.76 5.20 -17.57
C LYS A 312 24.39 6.68 -17.41
N LEU A 313 23.21 6.99 -16.89
CA LEU A 313 22.74 8.37 -16.70
C LEU A 313 23.24 8.98 -15.39
N TYR A 314 23.25 8.20 -14.31
CA TYR A 314 23.60 8.70 -12.98
C TYR A 314 25.04 8.36 -12.55
N ALA A 315 25.73 7.45 -13.22
CA ALA A 315 27.15 7.16 -12.99
C ALA A 315 27.97 7.33 -14.29
N PRO A 316 28.11 8.58 -14.78
CA PRO A 316 28.86 8.86 -16.01
C PRO A 316 30.38 8.71 -15.82
N SER A 317 30.89 8.78 -14.58
CA SER A 317 32.31 8.62 -14.28
C SER A 317 32.81 7.20 -14.58
N ASP A 318 33.97 7.14 -15.25
CA ASP A 318 34.69 5.90 -15.57
C ASP A 318 35.48 5.33 -14.38
N VAL A 319 35.53 6.06 -13.26
CA VAL A 319 36.19 5.61 -12.03
C VAL A 319 35.18 5.54 -10.87
N ALA A 320 35.25 4.46 -10.09
CA ALA A 320 34.42 4.24 -8.91
C ALA A 320 34.74 5.24 -7.78
N PRO A 321 33.75 5.79 -7.06
CA PRO A 321 33.98 6.77 -5.99
C PRO A 321 34.88 6.27 -4.86
N GLY A 322 34.82 4.97 -4.52
CA GLY A 322 35.69 4.34 -3.51
C GLY A 322 37.13 4.11 -3.94
N ALA A 323 37.43 4.26 -5.23
CA ALA A 323 38.79 4.19 -5.77
C ALA A 323 39.48 5.55 -5.81
N LYS A 324 38.75 6.67 -5.62
CA LYS A 324 39.34 8.02 -5.62
C LYS A 324 40.27 8.31 -4.44
N THR A 325 40.08 7.66 -3.29
CA THR A 325 41.05 7.70 -2.18
C THR A 325 42.40 7.11 -2.58
N MET A 326 42.42 6.19 -3.56
CA MET A 326 43.66 5.66 -4.16
C MET A 326 44.12 6.52 -5.36
N ALA A 327 43.20 7.14 -6.10
CA ALA A 327 43.50 8.01 -7.23
C ALA A 327 44.00 9.41 -6.84
N HIS A 328 43.83 9.85 -5.58
CA HIS A 328 44.47 11.08 -5.10
C HIS A 328 46.02 11.02 -5.09
N LEU A 329 46.60 9.83 -5.34
CA LEU A 329 48.05 9.62 -5.51
C LEU A 329 48.49 9.47 -6.98
N GLN A 330 47.59 9.42 -7.96
CA GLN A 330 47.95 9.20 -9.36
C GLN A 330 47.07 10.04 -10.30
N HIS A 331 47.70 10.98 -11.00
CA HIS A 331 47.09 12.03 -11.82
C HIS A 331 46.30 11.57 -13.06
N LYS A 332 45.27 12.39 -13.38
CA LYS A 332 44.80 13.00 -14.67
C LYS A 332 44.72 12.22 -16.01
N ASP A 333 43.67 12.63 -16.76
CA ASP A 333 43.35 12.50 -18.21
C ASP A 333 42.76 11.15 -18.67
N GLY A 334 41.72 11.01 -19.51
CA GLY A 334 40.78 11.93 -20.18
C GLY A 334 39.87 11.16 -21.19
N ASN A 335 38.55 11.41 -21.11
CA ASN A 335 37.48 11.43 -22.15
C ASN A 335 37.14 10.28 -23.17
N ASN A 336 35.90 9.77 -23.02
CA ASN A 336 34.68 9.85 -23.90
C ASN A 336 34.32 8.91 -25.10
N ASN A 337 33.04 8.49 -25.05
CA ASN A 337 32.00 8.21 -26.09
C ASN A 337 32.03 6.85 -26.85
N THR A 338 30.93 6.17 -27.25
CA THR A 338 29.54 6.56 -27.62
C THR A 338 28.55 5.36 -27.55
N LYS A 339 27.23 5.62 -27.67
CA LYS A 339 26.06 4.71 -27.53
C LYS A 339 25.66 4.03 -28.86
N ASP A 340 24.88 2.95 -28.80
CA ASP A 340 23.68 2.75 -29.65
C ASP A 340 22.70 1.71 -29.07
N ALA A 341 21.39 1.98 -29.25
CA ALA A 341 20.25 1.17 -28.79
C ALA A 341 19.18 1.14 -29.90
N SER A 342 18.60 -0.03 -30.18
CA SER A 342 17.48 -0.20 -31.11
C SER A 342 16.24 -0.79 -30.42
N ASN A 343 15.13 -0.06 -30.47
CA ASN A 343 13.80 -0.47 -30.02
C ASN A 343 12.98 -1.04 -31.19
N PRO A 344 12.32 -2.20 -31.06
CA PRO A 344 11.27 -2.60 -31.99
C PRO A 344 9.89 -2.11 -31.53
N SER A 345 9.16 -1.45 -32.43
CA SER A 345 7.76 -1.04 -32.26
C SER A 345 6.79 -2.16 -32.63
N PHE A 346 5.77 -2.43 -31.80
CA PHE A 346 4.68 -3.34 -32.13
C PHE A 346 3.41 -2.56 -32.53
N LYS A 347 3.04 -2.61 -33.82
CA LYS A 347 1.79 -2.03 -34.35
C LYS A 347 0.63 -3.02 -34.15
N GLY A 348 -0.37 -2.62 -33.38
CA GLY A 348 -1.61 -3.37 -33.19
C GLY A 348 -2.50 -3.37 -34.44
N LYS A 349 -3.05 -4.53 -34.79
CA LYS A 349 -4.21 -4.70 -35.67
C LYS A 349 -5.30 -5.49 -34.93
N GLY A 350 -6.54 -5.18 -35.26
CA GLY A 350 -7.78 -5.42 -34.49
C GLY A 350 -8.13 -6.86 -34.14
N ILE A 351 -9.19 -6.97 -33.34
CA ILE A 351 -9.76 -8.19 -32.77
C ILE A 351 -10.11 -9.17 -33.88
N ASN A 352 -9.29 -10.21 -34.05
CA ASN A 352 -9.53 -11.31 -34.97
C ASN A 352 -9.99 -12.54 -34.17
N THR A 353 -11.13 -13.09 -34.56
CA THR A 353 -11.91 -14.11 -33.84
C THR A 353 -11.29 -15.50 -33.77
N ASP A 354 -10.17 -15.74 -34.48
CA ASP A 354 -9.37 -16.99 -34.44
C ASP A 354 -7.84 -16.74 -34.49
N GLY A 355 -7.39 -15.59 -33.96
CA GLY A 355 -5.98 -15.16 -34.03
C GLY A 355 -5.01 -15.90 -33.10
N PHE A 356 -3.71 -15.70 -33.34
CA PHE A 356 -2.59 -16.19 -32.50
C PHE A 356 -2.81 -15.94 -31.00
N PHE A 357 -3.33 -14.78 -30.62
CA PHE A 357 -3.62 -14.43 -29.22
C PHE A 357 -4.72 -15.29 -28.58
N ALA A 358 -5.73 -15.74 -29.34
CA ALA A 358 -6.77 -16.62 -28.82
C ALA A 358 -6.23 -18.05 -28.59
N LYS A 359 -5.39 -18.55 -29.52
CA LYS A 359 -4.71 -19.86 -29.39
C LYS A 359 -3.69 -19.87 -28.25
N PHE A 360 -2.88 -18.81 -28.13
CA PHE A 360 -1.94 -18.60 -27.02
C PHE A 360 -2.68 -18.42 -25.69
N GLY A 361 -3.73 -17.60 -25.65
CA GLY A 361 -4.60 -17.42 -24.50
C GLY A 361 -5.25 -18.72 -24.02
N LYS A 362 -5.70 -19.59 -24.93
CA LYS A 362 -6.26 -20.91 -24.59
C LYS A 362 -5.23 -21.84 -23.96
N LEU A 363 -3.96 -21.79 -24.38
CA LEU A 363 -2.87 -22.54 -23.75
C LEU A 363 -2.63 -22.05 -22.32
N ILE A 364 -2.66 -20.72 -22.13
CA ILE A 364 -2.42 -20.06 -20.85
C ILE A 364 -3.57 -20.28 -19.85
N THR A 365 -4.81 -20.17 -20.30
CA THR A 365 -5.98 -20.32 -19.42
C THR A 365 -6.21 -21.78 -19.00
N LYS A 366 -5.73 -22.75 -19.82
CA LYS A 366 -5.90 -24.20 -19.59
C LYS A 366 -4.71 -24.88 -18.89
N TYR A 367 -3.47 -24.46 -19.16
CA TYR A 367 -2.26 -25.20 -18.72
C TYR A 367 -1.34 -24.44 -17.77
N THR A 368 -1.54 -23.13 -17.55
CA THR A 368 -0.76 -22.38 -16.58
C THR A 368 -1.50 -22.35 -15.23
N PRO A 369 -0.91 -22.90 -14.14
CA PRO A 369 -1.53 -22.87 -12.81
C PRO A 369 -1.89 -21.45 -12.41
N GLU A 370 -3.05 -21.24 -11.75
CA GLU A 370 -3.48 -19.90 -11.32
C GLU A 370 -2.44 -19.19 -10.44
N LYS A 371 -1.63 -19.97 -9.70
CA LYS A 371 -0.51 -19.45 -8.91
C LYS A 371 0.58 -18.80 -9.77
N LEU A 372 0.86 -19.30 -10.98
CA LEU A 372 1.88 -18.68 -11.84
C LEU A 372 1.38 -17.35 -12.43
N HIS A 373 0.07 -17.24 -12.68
CA HIS A 373 -0.58 -15.97 -13.03
C HIS A 373 -0.41 -14.97 -11.92
N GLU A 374 -0.81 -15.33 -10.70
CA GLU A 374 -0.69 -14.50 -9.51
C GLU A 374 0.73 -13.98 -9.25
N LEU A 375 1.74 -14.81 -9.51
CA LEU A 375 3.15 -14.42 -9.34
C LEU A 375 3.62 -13.37 -10.36
N LEU A 376 3.07 -13.36 -11.57
CA LEU A 376 3.39 -12.41 -12.65
C LEU A 376 2.33 -11.31 -12.81
N GLU A 377 1.32 -11.31 -11.95
CA GLU A 377 0.19 -10.41 -12.11
C GLU A 377 0.46 -9.05 -11.47
N TYR A 378 0.05 -8.01 -12.20
CA TYR A 378 -0.18 -6.71 -11.63
C TYR A 378 -1.65 -6.67 -11.16
N THR A 379 -1.96 -6.10 -10.00
CA THR A 379 -3.34 -5.85 -9.57
C THR A 379 -3.61 -4.36 -9.67
N GLY A 380 -4.23 -3.95 -10.79
CA GLY A 380 -4.23 -2.54 -11.19
C GLY A 380 -2.79 -2.02 -11.33
N TYR A 381 -2.43 -1.03 -10.51
CA TYR A 381 -1.11 -0.39 -10.49
C TYR A 381 -0.10 -1.04 -9.53
N ASN A 382 -0.45 -2.15 -8.87
CA ASN A 382 0.38 -2.78 -7.83
C ASN A 382 1.12 -4.01 -8.36
N PHE A 383 2.35 -4.22 -7.88
CA PHE A 383 3.13 -5.43 -8.14
C PHE A 383 2.69 -6.58 -7.23
N SER A 384 2.74 -7.82 -7.72
CA SER A 384 2.84 -8.96 -6.81
C SER A 384 4.14 -8.87 -6.01
N LYS A 385 4.16 -9.38 -4.76
CA LYS A 385 5.37 -9.41 -3.91
C LYS A 385 6.55 -10.05 -4.65
N THR A 386 6.27 -11.10 -5.43
CA THR A 386 7.29 -11.84 -6.19
C THR A 386 7.78 -11.08 -7.42
N THR A 387 6.90 -10.43 -8.19
CA THR A 387 7.32 -9.60 -9.34
C THR A 387 8.13 -8.40 -8.85
N PHE A 388 7.72 -7.76 -7.75
CA PHE A 388 8.51 -6.69 -7.14
C PHE A 388 9.89 -7.21 -6.68
N ALA A 389 9.95 -8.34 -5.97
CA ALA A 389 11.21 -8.94 -5.55
C ALA A 389 12.13 -9.26 -6.74
N LEU A 390 11.58 -9.81 -7.82
CA LEU A 390 12.31 -10.13 -9.04
C LEU A 390 12.89 -8.86 -9.70
N LEU A 391 12.07 -7.82 -9.86
CA LEU A 391 12.49 -6.56 -10.49
C LEU A 391 13.47 -5.78 -9.60
N ALA A 392 13.23 -5.72 -8.29
CA ALA A 392 14.10 -5.06 -7.32
C ALA A 392 15.43 -5.79 -7.15
N THR A 393 15.44 -7.13 -7.20
CA THR A 393 16.65 -7.92 -7.00
C THR A 393 17.41 -8.09 -8.32
N LEU A 394 16.85 -8.79 -9.31
CA LEU A 394 17.58 -9.07 -10.56
C LEU A 394 17.63 -7.85 -11.48
N GLY A 395 16.55 -7.08 -11.55
CA GLY A 395 16.47 -5.90 -12.41
C GLY A 395 17.39 -4.77 -11.97
N LEU A 396 17.76 -4.68 -10.69
CA LEU A 396 18.71 -3.68 -10.19
C LEU A 396 20.12 -4.22 -10.09
N LEU A 397 20.31 -5.42 -9.52
CA LEU A 397 21.64 -5.98 -9.30
C LEU A 397 22.39 -6.21 -10.60
N LEU A 398 21.74 -6.75 -11.64
CA LEU A 398 22.43 -7.11 -12.88
C LEU A 398 22.92 -5.87 -13.66
N PRO A 399 22.10 -4.85 -13.95
CA PRO A 399 22.59 -3.62 -14.60
C PRO A 399 23.64 -2.87 -13.81
N ARG A 400 23.46 -2.76 -12.49
CA ARG A 400 24.37 -2.01 -11.62
C ARG A 400 25.70 -2.76 -11.48
N GLY A 401 25.65 -4.07 -11.26
CA GLY A 401 26.82 -4.94 -11.23
C GLY A 401 27.57 -4.94 -12.55
N LYS A 402 26.87 -4.97 -13.69
CA LYS A 402 27.51 -4.83 -15.02
C LYS A 402 28.21 -3.49 -15.18
N ARG A 403 27.57 -2.37 -14.86
CA ARG A 403 28.21 -1.04 -14.95
C ARG A 403 29.42 -0.91 -14.03
N ALA A 404 29.33 -1.45 -12.81
CA ALA A 404 30.45 -1.51 -11.87
C ALA A 404 31.60 -2.38 -12.40
N TRP A 405 31.29 -3.51 -13.03
CA TRP A 405 32.27 -4.37 -13.70
C TRP A 405 32.95 -3.69 -14.89
N ASP A 406 32.19 -2.95 -15.69
CA ASP A 406 32.69 -2.23 -16.85
C ASP A 406 33.62 -1.07 -16.45
N ARG A 407 33.43 -0.46 -15.26
CA ARG A 407 34.27 0.64 -14.74
C ARG A 407 35.30 0.20 -13.69
N ALA A 408 35.38 -1.09 -13.39
CA ALA A 408 36.33 -1.62 -12.43
C ALA A 408 37.76 -1.46 -12.97
N GLN A 409 38.62 -0.79 -12.20
CA GLN A 409 40.03 -0.66 -12.54
C GLN A 409 40.69 -2.05 -12.55
N ILE A 410 41.57 -2.28 -13.52
CA ILE A 410 42.34 -3.52 -13.66
C ILE A 410 43.73 -3.23 -13.10
N ASP A 411 44.20 -4.05 -12.16
CA ASP A 411 45.56 -3.96 -11.65
C ASP A 411 46.59 -4.55 -12.62
N GLU A 412 47.88 -4.37 -12.32
CA GLU A 412 49.01 -4.85 -13.13
C GLU A 412 49.02 -6.37 -13.33
N ASN A 413 48.29 -7.12 -12.50
CA ASN A 413 48.15 -8.58 -12.58
C ASN A 413 46.89 -9.01 -13.36
N GLY A 414 46.18 -8.07 -13.98
CA GLY A 414 44.95 -8.34 -14.75
C GLY A 414 43.71 -8.54 -13.88
N LYS A 415 43.76 -8.28 -12.57
CA LYS A 415 42.64 -8.48 -11.64
C LYS A 415 41.82 -7.20 -11.49
N ARG A 416 40.50 -7.34 -11.68
CA ARG A 416 39.54 -6.22 -11.55
C ARG A 416 39.27 -5.87 -10.10
N ASP A 417 39.10 -4.58 -9.82
CA ASP A 417 38.64 -4.10 -8.52
C ASP A 417 37.15 -4.39 -8.30
N MET A 418 36.86 -5.46 -7.55
CA MET A 418 35.49 -5.92 -7.26
C MET A 418 34.79 -5.15 -6.14
N THR A 419 35.43 -4.10 -5.60
CA THR A 419 34.96 -3.38 -4.40
C THR A 419 33.56 -2.83 -4.59
N GLU A 420 33.30 -2.07 -5.66
CA GLU A 420 31.99 -1.49 -5.94
C GLU A 420 30.91 -2.57 -6.18
N ILE A 421 31.27 -3.68 -6.83
CA ILE A 421 30.34 -4.78 -7.09
C ILE A 421 29.89 -5.42 -5.77
N ASN A 422 30.81 -5.61 -4.82
CA ASN A 422 30.49 -6.12 -3.50
C ASN A 422 29.62 -5.14 -2.70
N GLU A 423 29.89 -3.83 -2.83
CA GLU A 423 29.05 -2.78 -2.21
C GLU A 423 27.62 -2.82 -2.75
N ILE A 424 27.46 -2.90 -4.07
CA ILE A 424 26.16 -3.00 -4.75
C ILE A 424 25.44 -4.27 -4.32
N LEU A 425 26.12 -5.42 -4.36
CA LEU A 425 25.53 -6.71 -4.03
C LEU A 425 25.07 -6.75 -2.57
N LEU A 426 25.88 -6.29 -1.62
CA LEU A 426 25.50 -6.25 -0.21
C LEU A 426 24.35 -5.26 0.02
N ARG A 427 24.48 -4.02 -0.43
CA ARG A 427 23.49 -2.96 -0.16
C ARG A 427 22.16 -3.24 -0.86
N ASP A 428 22.16 -3.51 -2.16
CA ASP A 428 20.93 -3.59 -2.96
C ASP A 428 20.18 -4.90 -2.69
N THR A 429 20.89 -6.01 -2.42
CA THR A 429 20.26 -7.29 -2.02
C THR A 429 19.63 -7.16 -0.64
N VAL A 430 20.37 -6.65 0.36
CA VAL A 430 19.83 -6.51 1.72
C VAL A 430 18.66 -5.54 1.73
N SER A 431 18.73 -4.45 0.97
CA SER A 431 17.61 -3.49 0.87
C SER A 431 16.37 -4.11 0.24
N SER A 432 16.53 -4.82 -0.90
CA SER A 432 15.42 -5.46 -1.61
C SER A 432 14.76 -6.55 -0.77
N LEU A 433 15.56 -7.41 -0.15
CA LEU A 433 15.06 -8.46 0.75
C LEU A 433 14.39 -7.86 2.00
N SER A 434 14.90 -6.75 2.53
CA SER A 434 14.31 -6.10 3.70
C SER A 434 12.92 -5.53 3.39
N VAL A 435 12.73 -4.88 2.24
CA VAL A 435 11.42 -4.35 1.84
C VAL A 435 10.42 -5.47 1.57
N VAL A 436 10.85 -6.57 0.95
CA VAL A 436 9.97 -7.70 0.60
C VAL A 436 9.61 -8.56 1.82
N PHE A 437 10.55 -8.77 2.74
CA PHE A 437 10.40 -9.75 3.81
C PHE A 437 10.41 -9.12 5.21
N ALA A 438 11.39 -8.27 5.53
CA ALA A 438 11.55 -7.74 6.87
C ALA A 438 10.47 -6.72 7.24
N VAL A 439 10.11 -5.82 6.32
CA VAL A 439 9.08 -4.79 6.58
C VAL A 439 7.70 -5.43 6.83
N PRO A 440 7.17 -6.32 5.96
CA PRO A 440 5.90 -6.99 6.23
C PRO A 440 5.91 -7.80 7.53
N LEU A 441 7.01 -8.51 7.82
CA LEU A 441 7.17 -9.27 9.06
C LEU A 441 7.11 -8.36 10.29
N LEU A 442 7.87 -7.26 10.27
CA LEU A 442 7.89 -6.31 11.37
C LEU A 442 6.52 -5.65 11.57
N THR A 443 5.84 -5.31 10.48
CA THR A 443 4.47 -4.79 10.51
C THR A 443 3.52 -5.79 11.17
N LYS A 444 3.55 -7.08 10.77
CA LYS A 444 2.74 -8.13 11.41
C LYS A 444 3.06 -8.26 12.89
N MET A 445 4.34 -8.31 13.27
CA MET A 445 4.79 -8.43 14.66
C MET A 445 4.35 -7.26 15.53
N MET A 446 4.55 -6.02 15.05
CA MET A 446 4.14 -4.82 15.76
C MET A 446 2.62 -4.82 15.98
N VAL A 447 1.82 -5.00 14.91
CA VAL A 447 0.35 -5.04 15.02
C VAL A 447 -0.11 -6.11 16.00
N ARG A 448 0.44 -7.32 15.90
CA ARG A 448 0.12 -8.42 16.81
C ARG A 448 0.49 -8.15 18.26
N SER A 449 1.59 -7.44 18.52
CA SER A 449 2.03 -7.14 19.88
C SER A 449 1.04 -6.28 20.68
N TYR A 450 0.24 -5.44 20.01
CA TYR A 450 -0.70 -4.54 20.68
C TYR A 450 -2.18 -4.79 20.38
N GLU A 451 -2.55 -5.52 19.32
CA GLU A 451 -3.98 -5.68 18.97
C GLU A 451 -4.80 -6.29 20.11
N ASP A 452 -4.32 -7.35 20.77
CA ASP A 452 -5.03 -8.02 21.86
C ASP A 452 -5.02 -7.15 23.13
N LYS A 453 -3.92 -6.43 23.37
CA LYS A 453 -3.80 -5.50 24.51
C LYS A 453 -4.79 -4.34 24.38
N LEU A 454 -4.99 -3.84 23.17
CA LEU A 454 -5.87 -2.71 22.88
C LEU A 454 -7.31 -3.12 22.56
N GLY A 455 -7.56 -4.40 22.33
CA GLY A 455 -8.90 -4.96 22.09
C GLY A 455 -9.38 -4.87 20.64
N PHE A 456 -8.62 -4.23 19.75
CA PHE A 456 -8.98 -4.03 18.34
C PHE A 456 -8.69 -5.27 17.49
N ILE A 457 -9.41 -5.41 16.37
CA ILE A 457 -9.17 -6.42 15.35
C ILE A 457 -8.47 -5.72 14.18
N LEU A 458 -7.16 -5.90 14.07
CA LEU A 458 -6.31 -5.23 13.08
C LEU A 458 -5.70 -6.20 12.05
N THR A 459 -5.88 -7.50 12.28
CA THR A 459 -5.44 -8.57 11.36
C THR A 459 -6.61 -9.47 11.00
N ASN A 460 -6.49 -10.19 9.88
CA ASN A 460 -7.49 -11.16 9.43
C ASN A 460 -7.59 -12.42 10.31
N ARG A 461 -6.74 -12.53 11.34
CA ARG A 461 -6.69 -13.63 12.30
C ARG A 461 -6.74 -15.03 11.68
N ALA A 462 -6.15 -15.20 10.49
CA ALA A 462 -6.08 -16.49 9.78
C ALA A 462 -5.35 -17.62 10.56
N SER A 463 -4.59 -17.24 11.59
CA SER A 463 -3.84 -18.15 12.46
C SER A 463 -4.63 -18.59 13.71
N ASP A 464 -5.79 -17.98 13.98
CA ASP A 464 -6.60 -18.33 15.13
C ASP A 464 -7.11 -19.77 15.02
N GLY A 465 -7.09 -20.52 16.12
CA GLY A 465 -7.38 -21.96 16.12
C GLY A 465 -6.18 -22.85 15.80
N LYS A 466 -5.07 -22.32 15.26
CA LYS A 466 -3.80 -23.06 15.15
C LYS A 466 -3.07 -23.10 16.51
N ASN A 467 -2.15 -24.05 16.69
CA ASN A 467 -1.31 -24.16 17.90
C ASN A 467 -0.35 -22.96 18.03
N ALA A 468 0.12 -22.66 19.24
CA ALA A 468 0.95 -21.50 19.55
C ALA A 468 2.20 -21.38 18.65
N PHE A 469 2.89 -22.49 18.38
CA PHE A 469 4.03 -22.52 17.47
C PHE A 469 3.66 -22.12 16.03
N ARG A 470 2.54 -22.64 15.50
CA ARG A 470 2.07 -22.29 14.14
C ARG A 470 1.62 -20.83 14.06
N ARG A 471 1.04 -20.28 15.13
CA ARG A 471 0.73 -18.84 15.22
C ARG A 471 2.00 -18.00 15.18
N ALA A 472 3.03 -18.38 15.94
CA ALA A 472 4.32 -17.71 15.92
C ALA A 472 4.98 -17.80 14.53
N MET A 473 4.96 -18.99 13.90
CA MET A 473 5.47 -19.20 12.54
C MET A 473 4.71 -18.35 11.50
N ASP A 474 3.39 -18.23 11.63
CA ASP A 474 2.59 -17.39 10.72
C ASP A 474 2.95 -15.90 10.86
N VAL A 475 3.28 -15.42 12.07
CA VAL A 475 3.72 -14.03 12.27
C VAL A 475 5.07 -13.75 11.61
N ILE A 476 6.00 -14.71 11.67
CA ILE A 476 7.34 -14.56 11.08
C ILE A 476 7.43 -15.02 9.62
N ASN A 477 6.35 -15.55 9.05
CA ASN A 477 6.31 -15.95 7.64
C ASN A 477 5.69 -14.82 6.79
N PRO A 478 6.46 -14.20 5.89
CA PRO A 478 5.96 -13.13 5.01
C PRO A 478 4.89 -13.62 4.02
N TYR A 479 4.85 -14.93 3.73
CA TYR A 479 3.88 -15.60 2.86
C TYR A 479 2.74 -16.28 3.61
N SER A 480 2.65 -16.12 4.94
CA SER A 480 1.48 -16.65 5.66
C SER A 480 0.21 -15.90 5.26
N ASP A 481 -0.91 -16.59 5.38
CA ASP A 481 -2.25 -16.02 5.21
C ASP A 481 -2.57 -14.96 6.28
N LEU A 482 -1.76 -14.84 7.33
CA LEU A 482 -1.94 -13.79 8.32
C LEU A 482 -1.58 -12.44 7.72
N GLU A 483 -2.57 -11.57 7.57
CA GLU A 483 -2.40 -10.23 7.00
C GLU A 483 -2.99 -9.16 7.92
N VAL A 484 -2.33 -8.00 7.88
CA VAL A 484 -2.83 -6.76 8.51
C VAL A 484 -3.93 -6.20 7.62
N LEU A 485 -5.04 -5.79 8.23
CA LEU A 485 -6.20 -5.27 7.50
C LEU A 485 -5.83 -3.95 6.81
N SER A 486 -6.41 -3.69 5.64
CA SER A 486 -6.20 -2.41 4.97
C SER A 486 -6.97 -1.29 5.68
N VAL A 487 -6.58 -0.04 5.46
CA VAL A 487 -7.33 1.12 5.98
C VAL A 487 -8.78 1.09 5.49
N ALA A 488 -9.02 0.68 4.24
CA ALA A 488 -10.36 0.54 3.70
C ALA A 488 -11.17 -0.56 4.41
N ASP A 489 -10.54 -1.68 4.77
CA ASP A 489 -11.21 -2.71 5.59
C ASP A 489 -11.56 -2.16 6.97
N LEU A 490 -10.66 -1.41 7.61
CA LEU A 490 -10.90 -0.81 8.93
C LEU A 490 -11.99 0.27 8.89
N ASP A 491 -12.01 1.13 7.88
CA ASP A 491 -13.09 2.11 7.69
C ASP A 491 -14.42 1.40 7.45
N ALA A 492 -14.42 0.27 6.76
CA ALA A 492 -15.63 -0.51 6.56
C ALA A 492 -16.10 -1.21 7.84
N ILE A 493 -15.19 -1.76 8.65
CA ILE A 493 -15.49 -2.45 9.92
C ILE A 493 -15.94 -1.47 11.01
N TYR A 494 -15.22 -0.35 11.17
CA TYR A 494 -15.38 0.57 12.31
C TYR A 494 -16.11 1.87 11.96
N GLY A 495 -16.23 2.21 10.66
CA GLY A 495 -16.66 3.53 10.21
C GLY A 495 -18.17 3.73 10.09
N ASN A 496 -18.91 2.71 9.64
CA ASN A 496 -20.30 2.89 9.20
C ASN A 496 -21.36 2.24 10.11
N ILE A 497 -21.18 2.31 11.43
CA ILE A 497 -22.09 1.69 12.42
C ILE A 497 -23.07 2.74 12.94
N ASP A 498 -24.34 2.66 12.52
CA ASP A 498 -25.40 3.62 12.85
C ASP A 498 -26.77 3.00 13.12
N SER A 499 -26.85 1.67 13.18
CA SER A 499 -28.07 0.94 13.53
C SER A 499 -27.76 -0.15 14.54
N LYS A 500 -28.78 -0.61 15.26
CA LYS A 500 -28.64 -1.68 16.26
C LYS A 500 -28.17 -2.98 15.60
N ALA A 501 -28.73 -3.37 14.45
CA ALA A 501 -28.26 -4.51 13.66
C ALA A 501 -26.75 -4.44 13.37
N LYS A 502 -26.26 -3.31 12.83
CA LYS A 502 -24.82 -3.13 12.57
C LYS A 502 -23.97 -3.17 13.83
N LEU A 503 -24.45 -2.54 14.91
CA LEU A 503 -23.77 -2.51 16.20
C LEU A 503 -23.65 -3.90 16.82
N LEU A 504 -24.71 -4.71 16.74
CA LEU A 504 -24.72 -6.09 17.23
C LEU A 504 -23.81 -6.98 16.40
N ASN A 505 -23.85 -6.89 15.07
CA ASN A 505 -22.96 -7.67 14.21
C ASN A 505 -21.49 -7.30 14.44
N PHE A 506 -21.19 -6.01 14.53
CA PHE A 506 -19.87 -5.54 14.95
C PHE A 506 -19.45 -6.12 16.30
N SER A 507 -20.34 -6.09 17.29
CA SER A 507 -20.05 -6.53 18.65
C SER A 507 -19.83 -8.05 18.73
N LYS A 508 -20.65 -8.83 18.03
CA LYS A 508 -20.50 -10.29 17.87
C LYS A 508 -19.22 -10.64 17.14
N PHE A 509 -18.89 -9.91 16.07
CA PHE A 509 -17.64 -10.08 15.33
C PHE A 509 -16.42 -9.85 16.23
N VAL A 510 -16.34 -8.71 16.92
CA VAL A 510 -15.24 -8.39 17.85
C VAL A 510 -15.11 -9.48 18.92
N ASN A 511 -16.23 -9.91 19.52
CA ASN A 511 -16.22 -10.94 20.55
C ASN A 511 -15.73 -12.29 20.01
N SER A 512 -16.25 -12.73 18.86
CA SER A 512 -15.88 -14.01 18.22
C SER A 512 -14.41 -14.06 17.80
N LYS A 513 -13.83 -12.89 17.47
CA LYS A 513 -12.43 -12.74 17.09
C LYS A 513 -11.54 -12.36 18.25
N GLY A 514 -12.01 -12.48 19.49
CA GLY A 514 -11.18 -12.30 20.69
C GLY A 514 -10.81 -10.86 21.02
N GLY A 515 -11.48 -9.87 20.42
CA GLY A 515 -11.37 -8.46 20.77
C GLY A 515 -12.08 -8.12 22.07
N ASP A 516 -11.92 -6.86 22.52
CA ASP A 516 -12.43 -6.36 23.79
C ASP A 516 -13.27 -5.10 23.55
N LEU A 517 -14.59 -5.25 23.64
CA LEU A 517 -15.55 -4.19 23.32
C LEU A 517 -15.44 -3.00 24.25
N GLU A 518 -15.16 -3.21 25.54
CA GLU A 518 -14.98 -2.13 26.50
C GLU A 518 -13.79 -1.25 26.12
N LYS A 519 -12.66 -1.86 25.72
CA LYS A 519 -11.47 -1.11 25.29
C LYS A 519 -11.68 -0.34 23.99
N ILE A 520 -12.49 -0.87 23.07
CA ILE A 520 -12.82 -0.18 21.82
C ILE A 520 -13.79 0.98 22.10
N ILE A 521 -14.91 0.69 22.77
CA ILE A 521 -16.01 1.65 22.99
C ILE A 521 -15.57 2.79 23.91
N SER A 522 -14.68 2.54 24.87
CA SER A 522 -14.09 3.60 25.71
C SER A 522 -13.25 4.63 24.93
N LYS A 523 -12.99 4.41 23.62
CA LYS A 523 -12.37 5.42 22.75
C LYS A 523 -13.38 6.39 22.15
N SER A 524 -14.67 6.09 22.23
CA SER A 524 -15.72 7.02 21.85
C SER A 524 -15.72 8.23 22.78
N GLU A 525 -15.89 9.43 22.23
CA GLU A 525 -16.14 10.64 23.03
C GLU A 525 -17.53 10.63 23.67
N ASN A 526 -18.44 9.82 23.11
CA ASN A 526 -19.84 9.79 23.48
C ASN A 526 -20.24 8.45 24.10
N SER A 527 -19.29 7.71 24.70
CA SER A 527 -19.60 6.46 25.41
C SER A 527 -20.72 6.63 26.42
N ASN A 528 -20.76 7.78 27.09
CA ASN A 528 -21.70 8.07 28.16
C ASN A 528 -23.16 8.18 27.68
N VAL A 529 -23.40 8.33 26.37
CA VAL A 529 -24.75 8.32 25.79
C VAL A 529 -25.44 6.98 26.02
N MET A 530 -24.68 5.87 26.00
CA MET A 530 -25.22 4.51 26.21
C MET A 530 -24.72 3.85 27.50
N PHE A 531 -23.57 4.28 28.03
CA PHE A 531 -22.94 3.72 29.22
C PHE A 531 -22.91 4.75 30.35
N ASN A 532 -23.96 4.80 31.15
CA ASN A 532 -24.15 5.74 32.25
C ASN A 532 -24.83 5.07 33.45
N ASP A 533 -25.16 5.83 34.47
CA ASP A 533 -25.71 5.31 35.73
C ASP A 533 -27.08 4.62 35.57
N LYS A 534 -27.83 4.91 34.49
CA LYS A 534 -29.09 4.22 34.17
C LYS A 534 -28.89 2.85 33.53
N THR A 535 -27.73 2.60 32.94
CA THR A 535 -27.35 1.30 32.36
C THR A 535 -26.22 0.69 33.19
N PHE A 536 -24.98 0.93 32.78
CA PHE A 536 -23.77 0.75 33.57
C PHE A 536 -22.66 1.62 32.95
N THR A 537 -21.71 2.06 33.77
CA THR A 537 -20.52 2.77 33.27
C THR A 537 -19.48 1.76 32.77
N LEU A 538 -18.72 2.09 31.73
CA LEU A 538 -17.63 1.23 31.25
C LEU A 538 -16.58 0.94 32.33
N GLU A 539 -16.37 1.88 33.25
CA GLU A 539 -15.47 1.72 34.39
C GLU A 539 -15.93 0.60 35.34
N SER A 540 -17.24 0.47 35.58
CA SER A 540 -17.79 -0.55 36.47
C SER A 540 -17.52 -2.00 36.01
N ILE A 541 -17.27 -2.20 34.71
CA ILE A 541 -16.99 -3.52 34.14
C ILE A 541 -15.51 -3.75 33.83
N LYS A 542 -14.64 -2.75 34.03
CA LYS A 542 -13.23 -2.78 33.58
C LYS A 542 -12.42 -3.94 34.16
N ASN A 543 -12.72 -4.34 35.39
CA ASN A 543 -12.03 -5.40 36.12
C ASN A 543 -12.59 -6.81 35.84
N LEU A 544 -13.67 -6.93 35.06
CA LEU A 544 -14.24 -8.22 34.68
C LEU A 544 -13.39 -8.89 33.61
N SER A 545 -13.58 -10.20 33.45
CA SER A 545 -12.95 -10.93 32.35
C SER A 545 -13.43 -10.39 31.00
N LYS A 546 -12.60 -10.50 29.96
CA LYS A 546 -12.95 -10.06 28.59
C LYS A 546 -14.30 -10.63 28.11
N ALA A 547 -14.55 -11.91 28.42
CA ALA A 547 -15.79 -12.59 28.04
C ALA A 547 -17.01 -11.95 28.74
N GLU A 548 -16.91 -11.66 30.04
CA GLU A 548 -17.98 -11.01 30.80
C GLU A 548 -18.21 -9.56 30.37
N LYS A 549 -17.14 -8.80 30.10
CA LYS A 549 -17.24 -7.43 29.56
C LYS A 549 -18.01 -7.41 28.25
N ASN A 550 -17.58 -8.25 27.30
CA ASN A 550 -18.23 -8.35 26.00
C ASN A 550 -19.69 -8.80 26.14
N LYS A 551 -19.96 -9.81 26.97
CA LYS A 551 -21.32 -10.31 27.24
C LYS A 551 -22.24 -9.19 27.74
N LYS A 552 -21.84 -8.45 28.78
CA LYS A 552 -22.65 -7.35 29.34
C LYS A 552 -22.95 -6.24 28.32
N ILE A 553 -21.96 -5.88 27.50
CA ILE A 553 -22.12 -4.88 26.44
C ILE A 553 -23.09 -5.37 25.36
N ILE A 554 -22.94 -6.62 24.90
CA ILE A 554 -23.82 -7.22 23.89
C ILE A 554 -25.25 -7.31 24.42
N GLU A 555 -25.46 -7.79 25.64
CA GLU A 555 -26.79 -7.86 26.28
C GLU A 555 -27.45 -6.49 26.44
N LEU A 556 -26.66 -5.43 26.65
CA LEU A 556 -27.19 -4.06 26.63
C LEU A 556 -27.68 -3.70 25.23
N PHE A 557 -26.86 -3.93 24.21
CA PHE A 557 -27.21 -3.62 22.82
C PHE A 557 -28.40 -4.45 22.30
N GLU A 558 -28.58 -5.68 22.76
CA GLU A 558 -29.74 -6.52 22.41
C GLU A 558 -31.05 -5.97 22.98
N ARG A 559 -31.00 -5.35 24.18
CA ARG A 559 -32.15 -4.75 24.87
C ARG A 559 -32.56 -3.37 24.36
N ILE A 560 -31.77 -2.74 23.50
CA ILE A 560 -32.10 -1.45 22.89
C ILE A 560 -33.34 -1.59 21.99
N ASP A 561 -34.32 -0.69 22.12
CA ASP A 561 -35.48 -0.66 21.24
C ASP A 561 -35.15 0.05 19.91
N GLU A 562 -35.29 -0.63 18.77
CA GLU A 562 -35.03 -0.03 17.46
C GLU A 562 -36.09 1.00 17.03
N ALA A 563 -37.28 0.97 17.65
CA ALA A 563 -38.36 1.90 17.36
C ALA A 563 -38.10 3.31 17.92
N ASP A 564 -37.17 3.45 18.88
CA ASP A 564 -36.81 4.73 19.47
C ASP A 564 -35.88 5.53 18.53
N PRO A 565 -36.29 6.72 18.04
CA PRO A 565 -35.45 7.57 17.19
C PRO A 565 -34.11 7.98 17.85
N HIS A 566 -34.10 8.10 19.18
CA HIS A 566 -32.91 8.49 19.94
C HIS A 566 -31.85 7.40 19.98
N VAL A 567 -32.22 6.14 19.74
CA VAL A 567 -31.28 5.03 19.66
C VAL A 567 -30.37 5.17 18.46
N LYS A 568 -30.94 5.44 17.27
CA LYS A 568 -30.15 5.62 16.04
C LYS A 568 -29.13 6.75 16.20
N GLU A 569 -29.59 7.87 16.77
CA GLU A 569 -28.73 9.00 17.09
C GLU A 569 -27.65 8.62 18.12
N GLY A 570 -28.01 7.90 19.17
CA GLY A 570 -27.10 7.42 20.20
C GLY A 570 -26.01 6.48 19.65
N ILE A 571 -26.38 5.52 18.80
CA ILE A 571 -25.43 4.61 18.14
C ILE A 571 -24.51 5.41 17.22
N SER A 572 -25.06 6.36 16.45
CA SER A 572 -24.25 7.23 15.60
C SER A 572 -23.31 8.11 16.43
N LYS A 573 -23.72 8.67 17.57
CA LYS A 573 -22.82 9.43 18.46
C LYS A 573 -21.72 8.55 19.02
N LEU A 574 -22.07 7.33 19.45
CA LEU A 574 -21.14 6.36 20.01
C LEU A 574 -20.09 5.94 18.97
N MET A 575 -20.51 5.56 17.77
CA MET A 575 -19.66 4.88 16.80
C MET A 575 -19.19 5.77 15.66
N LYS A 576 -19.90 6.84 15.29
CA LYS A 576 -19.52 7.76 14.20
C LYS A 576 -19.10 9.15 14.69
N GLY A 577 -19.63 9.59 15.84
CA GLY A 577 -19.59 10.99 16.28
C GLY A 577 -20.51 11.85 15.40
N SER A 578 -21.70 12.23 15.88
CA SER A 578 -22.64 13.09 15.14
C SER A 578 -22.79 14.48 15.80
N GLY A 579 -23.05 15.52 14.99
CA GLY A 579 -23.16 16.93 15.39
C GLY A 579 -21.98 17.81 14.94
N ASN A 580 -21.71 18.90 15.66
CA ASN A 580 -20.55 19.81 15.45
C ASN A 580 -19.18 19.16 15.74
N ILE A 581 -19.15 17.87 16.10
CA ILE A 581 -17.96 17.10 16.46
C ILE A 581 -17.62 16.17 15.29
N LYS A 582 -16.50 16.43 14.62
CA LYS A 582 -16.28 16.00 13.22
C LYS A 582 -15.73 14.58 13.00
N HIS A 583 -15.41 13.76 14.01
CA HIS A 583 -14.63 12.53 13.73
C HIS A 583 -14.95 11.30 14.59
N ASN A 584 -15.14 10.15 13.93
CA ASN A 584 -15.15 8.81 14.51
C ASN A 584 -13.77 8.47 15.13
N LYS A 585 -13.62 8.68 16.43
CA LYS A 585 -12.36 8.39 17.16
C LYS A 585 -12.00 6.91 17.16
N ILE A 586 -12.98 6.00 17.19
CA ILE A 586 -12.74 4.55 17.17
C ILE A 586 -12.07 4.15 15.86
N ALA A 587 -12.66 4.52 14.72
CA ALA A 587 -12.09 4.25 13.41
C ALA A 587 -10.76 4.99 13.20
N LYS A 588 -10.60 6.21 13.71
CA LYS A 588 -9.33 6.94 13.67
C LYS A 588 -8.23 6.20 14.44
N MET A 589 -8.55 5.66 15.61
CA MET A 589 -7.62 4.88 16.44
C MET A 589 -7.25 3.56 15.76
N ALA A 590 -8.22 2.81 15.22
CA ALA A 590 -7.97 1.60 14.46
C ALA A 590 -7.00 1.85 13.29
N ARG A 591 -7.27 2.92 12.50
CA ARG A 591 -6.39 3.34 11.40
C ARG A 591 -5.01 3.77 11.87
N GLY A 592 -4.91 4.55 12.94
CA GLY A 592 -3.62 5.01 13.47
C GLY A 592 -2.77 3.86 13.99
N LEU A 593 -3.38 2.91 14.70
CA LEU A 593 -2.72 1.70 15.14
C LEU A 593 -2.28 0.84 13.96
N ASN A 594 -3.10 0.70 12.91
CA ASN A 594 -2.74 -0.05 11.72
C ASN A 594 -1.61 0.59 10.90
N SER A 595 -1.60 1.92 10.87
CA SER A 595 -0.66 2.75 10.11
C SER A 595 0.67 2.96 10.84
N LEU A 596 0.69 2.80 12.17
CA LEU A 596 1.86 3.06 13.01
C LEU A 596 3.11 2.27 12.58
N PRO A 597 3.06 0.96 12.29
CA PRO A 597 4.24 0.24 11.83
C PRO A 597 4.77 0.77 10.50
N GLY A 598 3.88 1.12 9.56
CA GLY A 598 4.26 1.72 8.28
C GLY A 598 4.93 3.08 8.47
N PHE A 599 4.40 3.90 9.38
CA PHE A 599 5.00 5.17 9.78
C PHE A 599 6.38 5.00 10.44
N ILE A 600 6.49 4.11 11.44
CA ILE A 600 7.77 3.82 12.11
C ILE A 600 8.79 3.28 11.11
N SER A 601 8.36 2.37 10.23
CA SER A 601 9.21 1.82 9.19
C SER A 601 9.70 2.89 8.22
N THR A 602 8.83 3.80 7.79
CA THR A 602 9.17 4.84 6.82
C THR A 602 10.03 5.96 7.42
N VAL A 603 9.72 6.40 8.64
CA VAL A 603 10.31 7.61 9.23
C VAL A 603 11.55 7.31 10.08
N PHE A 604 11.64 6.12 10.67
CA PHE A 604 12.73 5.79 11.59
C PHE A 604 13.55 4.61 11.09
N ILE A 605 12.92 3.45 10.85
CA ILE A 605 13.66 2.21 10.60
C ILE A 605 14.33 2.24 9.22
N SER A 606 13.61 2.59 8.16
CA SER A 606 14.20 2.63 6.81
C SER A 606 15.31 3.68 6.73
N PRO A 607 15.14 4.94 7.21
CA PRO A 607 16.21 5.92 7.18
C PRO A 607 17.46 5.48 7.94
N VAL A 608 17.28 4.98 9.17
CA VAL A 608 18.42 4.61 10.02
C VAL A 608 19.06 3.32 9.54
N LEU A 609 18.28 2.27 9.31
CA LEU A 609 18.80 0.94 8.96
C LEU A 609 19.21 0.85 7.49
N LEU A 610 18.27 1.12 6.57
CA LEU A 610 18.47 0.96 5.12
C LEU A 610 19.15 2.16 4.47
N GLY A 611 18.97 3.34 5.07
CA GLY A 611 19.45 4.61 4.55
C GLY A 611 20.82 5.04 5.07
N ILE A 612 21.16 4.67 6.32
CA ILE A 612 22.38 5.13 7.00
C ILE A 612 23.31 3.96 7.36
N LEU A 613 22.84 3.00 8.17
CA LEU A 613 23.67 1.93 8.72
C LEU A 613 24.21 0.98 7.65
N ILE A 614 23.36 0.50 6.74
CA ILE A 614 23.81 -0.39 5.65
C ILE A 614 24.87 0.29 4.77
N PRO A 615 24.66 1.52 4.26
CA PRO A 615 25.70 2.24 3.53
C PRO A 615 26.99 2.43 4.34
N MET A 616 26.90 2.83 5.62
CA MET A 616 28.09 3.00 6.46
C MET A 616 28.88 1.70 6.67
N LEU A 617 28.19 0.58 6.95
CA LEU A 617 28.82 -0.73 7.09
C LEU A 617 29.47 -1.19 5.79
N THR A 618 28.79 -0.92 4.68
CA THR A 618 29.29 -1.23 3.33
C THR A 618 30.58 -0.45 3.05
N TYR A 619 30.59 0.87 3.30
CA TYR A 619 31.79 1.69 3.15
C TYR A 619 32.90 1.32 4.13
N HIS A 620 32.58 0.93 5.36
CA HIS A 620 33.57 0.45 6.32
C HIS A 620 34.25 -0.85 5.86
N ASN A 621 33.48 -1.81 5.35
CA ASN A 621 34.01 -3.06 4.80
C ASN A 621 34.91 -2.78 3.59
N THR A 622 34.51 -1.87 2.72
CA THR A 622 35.33 -1.40 1.59
C THR A 622 36.65 -0.80 2.05
N ARG A 623 36.61 0.12 3.03
CA ARG A 623 37.84 0.72 3.59
C ARG A 623 38.79 -0.33 4.13
N LYS A 624 38.28 -1.31 4.89
CA LYS A 624 39.07 -2.41 5.45
C LYS A 624 39.70 -3.27 4.35
N ALA A 625 38.95 -3.57 3.29
CA ALA A 625 39.46 -4.33 2.14
C ALA A 625 40.56 -3.56 1.39
N ASN A 626 40.38 -2.26 1.18
CA ASN A 626 41.37 -1.41 0.52
C ASN A 626 42.65 -1.25 1.35
N ALA A 627 42.53 -1.08 2.68
CA ALA A 627 43.68 -1.03 3.58
C ALA A 627 44.49 -2.33 3.54
N LYS A 628 43.82 -3.49 3.50
CA LYS A 628 44.49 -4.79 3.36
C LYS A 628 45.25 -4.90 2.03
N LYS A 629 44.63 -4.50 0.91
CA LYS A 629 45.29 -4.47 -0.41
C LYS A 629 46.51 -3.54 -0.45
N MET A 630 46.47 -2.40 0.23
CA MET A 630 47.62 -1.49 0.33
C MET A 630 48.77 -2.10 1.15
N ALA A 631 48.47 -2.75 2.26
CA ALA A 631 49.47 -3.46 3.06
C ALA A 631 50.13 -4.61 2.28
N GLU A 632 49.35 -5.35 1.48
CA GLU A 632 49.85 -6.42 0.60
C GLU A 632 50.68 -5.91 -0.59
N LYS A 633 50.53 -4.65 -1.01
CA LYS A 633 51.36 -4.02 -2.06
C LYS A 633 52.66 -3.41 -1.52
N GLN A 634 52.73 -3.14 -0.22
CA GLN A 634 53.88 -2.54 0.45
C GLN A 634 54.81 -3.59 1.08
N ALA A 635 54.32 -4.81 1.29
CA ALA A 635 55.10 -6.00 1.66
C ALA A 635 55.59 -6.71 0.39
#